data_AF-A0A536Q2U7-F1
#
_entry.id   AF-A0A536Q2U7-F1
#
_cell.length_a   1.000
_cell.length_b   1.000
_cell.length_c   1.000
_cell.angle_alpha   90.00
_cell.angle_beta   90.00
_cell.angle_gamma   90.00
#
_symmetry.space_group_name_H-M   'P 1'
#
loop_
_entity.id
_entity.type
_entity.pdbx_description
1 polymer ?
#
loop_
_entity_poly.entity_id
_entity_poly.type
_entity_poly.pdbx_seq_one_letter_code
_entity_poly.pdbx_strand_id
1 'polypeptide(L)'
;MGRPRVARSHAGVEAVRVDRALPLLRPGAGRRGRGVRGRAADREAAGARSRRSPGAAAQRVAPVRRRGGSAAESYRSASDRRGAQLLTRARRPRRSDRRPRALVPPAWSAGVPDPGRHRERKGRLPGGLHAGRPRTVLYVRHARQLERRSFPRPRPISCVGERGPRDRQPEPPHRLPRAHLGAGSAVSPTPYELVIGVETHVELNTESKMFCGCKARWFGAPPNTLVCPVCLGLPGALPVPNRRAIELAITAGLALHCETPDHTKFDRKNYMYPDLPKGYQISQYDLPLTVNGWLKLESGKRVGIRRAHLEEDTGTLKHGEDAGRRYTLVDFNRSGVPLLEIVTDPDMSSADEAEHYVRTLRDILVYSGVSEMRLEQGAGRFDVNVSIRFQEGGKTLWPPQSEIKNLNSYEALRGAVAYESDRLWQEWQSGGEIRTRTGKVTVGWSPERGRTYLQRSKEEVEDYRYFPEPDLVALQPKAERVAELRAALPEMPTERRARFIEKFGLSEYAARILVSDRALADYFEAAVGVEPTSAKAVANWVTGELTAALKRDGGNAKGARVAPEQLAVLVRLVSTEKVSATAARQVFGEMWKSGGDPEAIVNTLGLAQTSDEGAIAAAVDEVIKANPKVIADYRKGNERALDGLIGPVMGRMKGKASGAVIRRIILERSAERP
;
A
#
# COMPACT_ATOMS: atom_id res chain seq x y z
N MET A 1 -63.52 -28.81 11.90
CA MET A 1 -63.78 -29.00 10.45
C MET A 1 -62.82 -28.08 9.70
N GLY A 2 -62.12 -28.44 8.63
CA GLY A 2 -61.85 -29.74 8.00
C GLY A 2 -60.56 -29.63 7.16
N ARG A 3 -59.87 -30.75 6.88
CA ARG A 3 -58.66 -30.78 6.02
C ARG A 3 -59.03 -30.93 4.54
N PRO A 4 -58.12 -30.53 3.63
CA PRO A 4 -57.66 -31.49 2.62
C PRO A 4 -56.17 -31.83 2.76
N ARG A 5 -55.67 -32.76 1.92
CA ARG A 5 -54.35 -33.40 2.00
C ARG A 5 -53.56 -33.23 0.69
N VAL A 6 -52.24 -33.04 0.86
CA VAL A 6 -51.13 -33.69 0.13
C VAL A 6 -51.22 -33.87 -1.40
N ALA A 7 -50.25 -33.28 -2.09
CA ALA A 7 -49.54 -33.95 -3.18
C ALA A 7 -48.03 -33.62 -3.08
N ARG A 8 -47.16 -34.59 -3.41
CA ARG A 8 -45.71 -34.40 -3.63
C ARG A 8 -45.39 -34.85 -5.06
N SER A 9 -44.47 -34.16 -5.72
CA SER A 9 -43.79 -34.67 -6.91
C SER A 9 -42.29 -34.43 -6.77
N HIS A 10 -41.48 -35.47 -7.00
CA HIS A 10 -40.04 -35.33 -7.16
C HIS A 10 -39.73 -35.03 -8.63
N ALA A 11 -38.82 -34.09 -8.86
CA ALA A 11 -38.01 -34.03 -10.07
C ALA A 11 -36.58 -33.74 -9.62
N GLY A 12 -35.65 -34.64 -9.94
CA GLY A 12 -34.22 -34.39 -9.75
C GLY A 12 -33.69 -33.52 -10.90
N VAL A 13 -32.65 -32.74 -10.64
CA VAL A 13 -31.87 -32.06 -11.67
C VAL A 13 -30.42 -32.49 -11.50
N GLU A 14 -29.83 -33.00 -12.58
CA GLU A 14 -28.49 -33.60 -12.57
C GLU A 14 -27.38 -32.53 -12.51
N ALA A 15 -26.26 -32.88 -11.88
CA ALA A 15 -25.08 -32.01 -11.80
C ALA A 15 -24.29 -32.07 -13.12
N VAL A 16 -24.55 -31.13 -14.03
CA VAL A 16 -23.79 -30.99 -15.28
C VAL A 16 -22.36 -30.52 -14.97
N ARG A 17 -21.39 -31.44 -15.07
CA ARG A 17 -19.97 -31.08 -15.21
C ARG A 17 -19.76 -30.33 -16.52
N VAL A 18 -19.07 -29.19 -16.46
CA VAL A 18 -18.61 -28.46 -17.65
C VAL A 18 -17.09 -28.59 -17.75
N ASP A 19 -16.64 -29.73 -18.24
CA ASP A 19 -15.24 -29.89 -18.66
C ASP A 19 -15.00 -29.07 -19.93
N ARG A 20 -14.12 -28.06 -19.86
CA ARG A 20 -13.67 -27.26 -21.00
C ARG A 20 -12.17 -27.37 -21.20
N ALA A 21 -11.75 -28.44 -21.88
CA ALA A 21 -10.41 -28.51 -22.46
C ALA A 21 -10.27 -27.50 -23.61
N LEU A 22 -9.18 -26.72 -23.60
CA LEU A 22 -8.80 -25.80 -24.68
C LEU A 22 -7.70 -26.46 -25.54
N PRO A 23 -7.87 -26.57 -26.87
CA PRO A 23 -6.84 -27.13 -27.74
C PRO A 23 -5.71 -26.10 -28.00
N LEU A 24 -4.48 -26.46 -27.65
CA LEU A 24 -3.29 -25.68 -27.98
C LEU A 24 -2.87 -25.92 -29.43
N LEU A 25 -2.92 -24.88 -30.26
CA LEU A 25 -2.36 -24.89 -31.61
C LEU A 25 -0.82 -24.90 -31.57
N ARG A 26 -0.20 -25.79 -32.35
CA ARG A 26 1.25 -25.80 -32.63
C ARG A 26 1.49 -25.59 -34.14
N PRO A 27 2.45 -24.73 -34.55
CA PRO A 27 3.05 -24.78 -35.88
C PRO A 27 3.90 -26.05 -36.04
N GLY A 28 4.13 -26.50 -37.29
CA GLY A 28 4.61 -27.85 -37.58
C GLY A 28 6.05 -28.01 -38.08
N ALA A 29 6.63 -29.16 -37.71
CA ALA A 29 7.50 -30.04 -38.51
C ALA A 29 8.77 -29.50 -39.23
N GLY A 30 9.93 -29.81 -38.64
CA GLY A 30 11.16 -30.18 -39.37
C GLY A 30 11.33 -31.72 -39.40
N ARG A 31 12.09 -32.29 -40.36
CA ARG A 31 12.15 -33.74 -40.64
C ARG A 31 13.42 -34.46 -40.14
N ARG A 32 13.33 -35.81 -40.08
CA ARG A 32 14.38 -36.87 -39.97
C ARG A 32 14.77 -37.25 -38.52
N GLY A 33 14.88 -38.53 -38.13
CA GLY A 33 14.45 -39.76 -38.82
C GLY A 33 14.86 -41.10 -38.14
N ARG A 34 14.03 -42.15 -38.35
CA ARG A 34 14.26 -43.62 -38.17
C ARG A 34 14.93 -44.11 -36.85
N GLY A 35 14.13 -44.74 -35.96
CA GLY A 35 14.54 -45.59 -34.83
C GLY A 35 13.62 -46.83 -34.70
N VAL A 36 14.08 -47.93 -34.10
CA VAL A 36 13.53 -49.30 -34.37
C VAL A 36 13.63 -50.30 -33.19
N ARG A 37 12.46 -50.89 -32.81
CA ARG A 37 12.21 -52.19 -32.09
C ARG A 37 12.60 -52.38 -30.60
N GLY A 38 11.94 -53.38 -29.98
CA GLY A 38 11.99 -53.79 -28.55
C GLY A 38 10.73 -53.33 -27.79
N ARG A 39 9.79 -54.13 -27.24
CA ARG A 39 9.70 -55.55 -26.80
C ARG A 39 10.69 -55.96 -25.69
N ALA A 40 10.27 -56.63 -24.61
CA ALA A 40 8.91 -56.96 -24.09
C ALA A 40 8.95 -57.45 -22.62
N ALA A 41 7.77 -57.52 -21.96
CA ALA A 41 7.46 -58.32 -20.76
C ALA A 41 8.17 -57.89 -19.42
N ASP A 42 7.76 -58.33 -18.22
CA ASP A 42 6.73 -59.32 -17.85
C ASP A 42 6.03 -59.03 -16.48
N ARG A 43 5.01 -59.86 -16.18
CA ARG A 43 4.39 -60.37 -14.92
C ARG A 43 5.03 -60.06 -13.52
N GLU A 44 4.38 -60.26 -12.35
CA GLU A 44 3.09 -60.89 -11.96
C GLU A 44 2.54 -60.43 -10.57
N ALA A 45 1.27 -60.77 -10.26
CA ALA A 45 0.62 -61.21 -8.99
C ALA A 45 1.04 -60.71 -7.56
N ALA A 46 0.25 -60.88 -6.47
CA ALA A 46 -1.21 -60.87 -6.23
C ALA A 46 -1.54 -61.00 -4.71
N GLY A 47 -2.60 -60.32 -4.22
CA GLY A 47 -3.27 -60.61 -2.93
C GLY A 47 -2.57 -60.15 -1.63
N ALA A 48 -3.21 -60.17 -0.44
CA ALA A 48 -4.63 -60.34 -0.11
C ALA A 48 -4.99 -59.81 1.32
N ARG A 49 -6.29 -59.47 1.52
CA ARG A 49 -7.19 -59.71 2.69
C ARG A 49 -6.61 -59.85 4.14
N SER A 50 -7.24 -59.36 5.23
CA SER A 50 -8.49 -58.57 5.41
C SER A 50 -8.84 -58.25 6.90
N ARG A 51 -9.78 -57.29 7.10
CA ARG A 51 -10.89 -57.26 8.11
C ARG A 51 -10.69 -56.82 9.59
N ARG A 52 -11.53 -55.84 9.96
CA ARG A 52 -12.38 -55.66 11.19
C ARG A 52 -11.89 -54.88 12.43
N SER A 53 -12.69 -53.86 12.78
CA SER A 53 -12.88 -53.19 14.09
C SER A 53 -13.72 -54.06 15.07
N PRO A 54 -13.94 -53.72 16.37
CA PRO A 54 -14.26 -52.41 17.01
C PRO A 54 -13.35 -52.06 18.23
N GLY A 55 -13.56 -51.01 19.05
CA GLY A 55 -14.47 -49.84 18.97
C GLY A 55 -15.22 -49.49 20.29
N ALA A 56 -15.57 -48.20 20.46
CA ALA A 56 -16.38 -47.55 21.53
C ALA A 56 -15.80 -47.41 22.97
N ALA A 57 -15.79 -46.17 23.49
CA ALA A 57 -16.11 -45.76 24.88
C ALA A 57 -15.94 -44.23 25.06
N ALA A 58 -16.54 -43.63 26.09
CA ALA A 58 -16.39 -42.20 26.43
C ALA A 58 -16.35 -41.99 27.96
N GLN A 59 -15.69 -40.91 28.43
CA GLN A 59 -15.81 -40.43 29.80
C GLN A 59 -15.42 -38.94 29.96
N ARG A 60 -15.93 -38.29 31.01
CA ARG A 60 -15.63 -36.90 31.42
C ARG A 60 -14.84 -36.91 32.73
N VAL A 61 -13.80 -36.08 32.88
CA VAL A 61 -13.32 -35.62 34.20
C VAL A 61 -12.75 -34.19 34.11
N ALA A 62 -13.13 -33.36 35.09
CA ALA A 62 -12.45 -32.15 35.57
C ALA A 62 -13.03 -31.81 36.96
N PRO A 63 -12.45 -30.92 37.80
CA PRO A 63 -11.14 -30.24 37.73
C PRO A 63 -10.27 -30.48 38.99
N VAL A 64 -9.07 -29.87 39.06
CA VAL A 64 -8.28 -29.73 40.32
C VAL A 64 -7.78 -28.29 40.49
N ARG A 65 -7.58 -27.86 41.75
CA ARG A 65 -7.18 -26.49 42.19
C ARG A 65 -6.13 -26.60 43.32
N ARG A 66 -5.41 -25.49 43.61
CA ARG A 66 -4.44 -25.24 44.73
C ARG A 66 -2.97 -25.63 44.43
N ARG A 67 -1.93 -24.99 45.02
CA ARG A 67 -1.73 -23.66 45.68
C ARG A 67 -0.22 -23.39 45.89
N GLY A 68 0.19 -22.10 45.95
CA GLY A 68 1.54 -21.65 46.37
C GLY A 68 2.62 -21.80 45.27
N GLY A 69 3.72 -21.04 45.21
CA GLY A 69 4.32 -20.03 46.10
C GLY A 69 5.84 -20.30 46.24
N SER A 70 6.79 -19.36 46.36
CA SER A 70 6.78 -17.88 46.42
C SER A 70 8.20 -17.28 46.29
N ALA A 71 8.36 -16.07 45.74
CA ALA A 71 9.33 -14.97 46.10
C ALA A 71 9.21 -13.85 45.02
N ALA A 72 9.13 -12.52 45.27
CA ALA A 72 9.93 -11.56 46.06
C ALA A 72 11.28 -11.18 45.38
N GLU A 73 11.76 -9.92 45.32
CA GLU A 73 11.32 -8.58 45.83
C GLU A 73 11.27 -7.51 44.70
N SER A 74 10.69 -6.27 44.78
CA SER A 74 9.90 -5.47 45.77
C SER A 74 10.45 -4.18 46.45
N TYR A 75 10.97 -3.18 45.71
CA TYR A 75 11.16 -1.78 46.21
C TYR A 75 10.28 -0.76 45.44
N ARG A 76 9.26 -0.12 46.05
CA ARG A 76 9.23 1.11 46.90
C ARG A 76 9.39 2.44 46.10
N SER A 77 8.68 3.55 46.37
CA SER A 77 7.71 3.88 47.45
C SER A 77 6.82 5.12 47.13
N ALA A 78 5.75 5.31 47.92
CA ALA A 78 5.13 6.55 48.49
C ALA A 78 5.48 7.96 47.93
N SER A 79 4.65 9.02 48.02
CA SER A 79 3.26 9.28 48.50
C SER A 79 2.84 10.70 48.03
N ASP A 80 1.58 11.14 48.01
CA ASP A 80 0.85 11.72 49.17
C ASP A 80 -0.66 11.91 48.88
N ARG A 81 -1.49 12.15 49.91
CA ARG A 81 -2.92 12.48 49.83
C ARG A 81 -3.37 13.46 50.93
N ARG A 82 -3.82 14.65 50.54
CA ARG A 82 -4.75 15.52 51.29
C ARG A 82 -5.66 16.24 50.27
N GLY A 83 -6.94 16.53 50.51
CA GLY A 83 -7.81 16.17 51.62
C GLY A 83 -9.27 16.48 51.25
N ALA A 84 -10.24 15.77 51.86
CA ALA A 84 -11.68 16.01 51.67
C ALA A 84 -12.11 17.35 52.34
N GLN A 85 -13.30 17.93 52.12
CA GLN A 85 -14.61 17.37 52.49
C GLN A 85 -15.83 18.14 51.94
N LEU A 86 -16.98 17.44 51.90
CA LEU A 86 -18.35 17.92 52.16
C LEU A 86 -18.92 19.16 51.43
N LEU A 87 -20.03 18.97 50.72
CA LEU A 87 -21.36 19.24 51.29
C LEU A 87 -22.50 18.56 50.50
N THR A 88 -23.54 18.12 51.21
CA THR A 88 -24.75 17.52 50.63
C THR A 88 -26.01 18.14 51.24
N ARG A 89 -27.00 18.52 50.41
CA ARG A 89 -28.43 18.25 50.65
C ARG A 89 -29.32 18.66 49.47
N ALA A 90 -30.43 17.92 49.34
CA ALA A 90 -31.36 17.98 48.22
C ALA A 90 -32.53 18.97 48.43
N ARG A 91 -33.22 19.33 47.34
CA ARG A 91 -34.66 19.01 47.13
C ARG A 91 -35.13 19.34 45.69
N ARG A 92 -36.21 18.65 45.27
CA ARG A 92 -36.97 18.89 44.01
C ARG A 92 -38.06 19.99 44.24
N PRO A 93 -38.94 20.30 43.27
CA PRO A 93 -38.69 20.97 42.00
C PRO A 93 -39.62 22.21 41.83
N ARG A 94 -39.52 22.97 40.72
CA ARG A 94 -40.62 23.85 40.26
C ARG A 94 -40.85 23.72 38.75
N ARG A 95 -42.12 23.75 38.35
CA ARG A 95 -42.56 23.92 36.96
C ARG A 95 -42.43 25.37 36.52
N SER A 96 -42.16 25.60 35.25
CA SER A 96 -42.60 26.79 34.51
C SER A 96 -42.74 26.45 33.02
N ASP A 97 -43.96 26.58 32.48
CA ASP A 97 -44.25 26.33 31.07
C ASP A 97 -43.71 27.44 30.17
N ARG A 98 -42.79 27.11 29.25
CA ARG A 98 -42.66 27.79 27.95
C ARG A 98 -42.31 26.78 26.85
N ARG A 99 -43.25 26.54 25.94
CA ARG A 99 -43.04 25.73 24.73
C ARG A 99 -42.24 26.54 23.69
N PRO A 100 -41.23 25.97 23.01
CA PRO A 100 -40.82 26.45 21.69
C PRO A 100 -41.96 26.26 20.68
N ARG A 101 -42.15 27.21 19.77
CA ARG A 101 -43.08 27.03 18.64
C ARG A 101 -42.39 26.20 17.55
N ALA A 102 -43.01 25.10 17.12
CA ALA A 102 -42.64 24.47 15.86
C ALA A 102 -43.17 25.30 14.69
N LEU A 103 -42.35 25.49 13.65
CA LEU A 103 -42.79 26.02 12.36
C LEU A 103 -43.24 24.84 11.50
N VAL A 104 -44.47 24.92 11.00
CA VAL A 104 -45.07 23.91 10.12
C VAL A 104 -45.15 24.50 8.70
N PRO A 105 -44.58 23.85 7.66
CA PRO A 105 -44.74 24.30 6.29
C PRO A 105 -46.19 24.06 5.80
N PRO A 106 -46.78 24.96 4.99
CA PRO A 106 -48.16 24.83 4.56
C PRO A 106 -48.33 23.67 3.56
N ALA A 107 -49.31 22.80 3.82
CA ALA A 107 -49.68 21.73 2.91
C ALA A 107 -50.40 22.29 1.67
N TRP A 108 -49.96 21.91 0.48
CA TRP A 108 -50.69 22.15 -0.77
C TRP A 108 -51.74 21.07 -0.98
N SER A 109 -53.02 21.47 -1.02
CA SER A 109 -54.16 20.59 -1.21
C SER A 109 -54.30 20.15 -2.66
N ALA A 110 -54.59 18.87 -2.91
CA ALA A 110 -54.91 18.39 -4.25
C ALA A 110 -56.32 18.84 -4.67
N GLY A 111 -56.41 19.70 -5.69
CA GLY A 111 -57.67 20.09 -6.32
C GLY A 111 -58.07 19.10 -7.42
N VAL A 112 -59.27 18.52 -7.31
CA VAL A 112 -59.88 17.69 -8.38
C VAL A 112 -60.62 18.61 -9.35
N PRO A 113 -60.43 18.49 -10.69
CA PRO A 113 -61.14 19.31 -11.67
C PRO A 113 -62.55 18.76 -11.98
N ASP A 114 -63.53 19.66 -12.01
CA ASP A 114 -64.91 19.39 -12.45
C ASP A 114 -65.04 19.56 -13.99
N PRO A 115 -65.76 18.68 -14.73
CA PRO A 115 -65.72 18.69 -16.20
C PRO A 115 -66.95 19.34 -16.85
N GLY A 116 -66.77 20.41 -17.64
CA GLY A 116 -67.88 20.94 -18.44
C GLY A 116 -67.55 22.00 -19.50
N ARG A 117 -67.88 21.67 -20.77
CA ARG A 117 -68.14 22.58 -21.91
C ARG A 117 -66.91 23.35 -22.47
N HIS A 118 -66.78 23.64 -23.77
CA HIS A 118 -67.63 23.38 -24.96
C HIS A 118 -66.77 22.94 -26.18
N ARG A 119 -67.41 22.80 -27.36
CA ARG A 119 -66.83 22.37 -28.66
C ARG A 119 -65.88 23.46 -29.26
N GLU A 120 -65.11 23.30 -30.34
CA GLU A 120 -65.34 22.47 -31.55
C GLU A 120 -64.09 22.22 -32.47
N ARG A 121 -64.24 21.25 -33.39
CA ARG A 121 -63.52 20.86 -34.65
C ARG A 121 -62.64 21.93 -35.36
N LYS A 122 -61.59 21.66 -36.18
CA LYS A 122 -60.96 20.52 -36.92
C LYS A 122 -59.41 20.75 -36.98
N GLY A 123 -58.50 19.88 -37.44
CA GLY A 123 -58.55 18.47 -37.88
C GLY A 123 -57.39 18.05 -38.84
N ARG A 124 -57.25 16.74 -39.10
CA ARG A 124 -56.39 16.01 -40.08
C ARG A 124 -54.84 16.05 -39.95
N LEU A 125 -54.28 14.85 -39.74
CA LEU A 125 -52.93 14.41 -40.14
C LEU A 125 -52.97 13.66 -41.48
N PRO A 126 -51.83 13.55 -42.18
CA PRO A 126 -51.34 12.29 -42.76
C PRO A 126 -49.98 11.90 -42.16
N GLY A 127 -49.51 10.65 -42.17
CA GLY A 127 -50.12 9.42 -42.69
C GLY A 127 -49.18 8.68 -43.66
N GLY A 128 -48.36 7.74 -43.15
CA GLY A 128 -47.49 6.91 -43.99
C GLY A 128 -46.44 6.13 -43.19
N LEU A 129 -46.36 4.81 -43.42
CA LEU A 129 -45.33 3.90 -42.90
C LEU A 129 -44.30 3.60 -43.99
N HIS A 130 -43.06 3.25 -43.62
CA HIS A 130 -42.37 2.04 -44.12
C HIS A 130 -41.03 1.84 -43.41
N ALA A 131 -40.55 0.59 -43.38
CA ALA A 131 -39.24 0.22 -42.86
C ALA A 131 -38.32 -0.29 -43.99
N GLY A 132 -37.02 0.01 -43.91
CA GLY A 132 -36.02 -0.39 -44.90
C GLY A 132 -34.59 -0.32 -44.34
N ARG A 133 -33.70 -1.20 -44.82
CA ARG A 133 -32.30 -1.33 -44.36
C ARG A 133 -31.29 -0.62 -45.29
N PRO A 134 -30.04 -0.38 -44.86
CA PRO A 134 -29.21 0.71 -45.40
C PRO A 134 -28.40 0.36 -46.66
N ARG A 135 -27.87 1.40 -47.31
CA ARG A 135 -26.79 1.32 -48.31
C ARG A 135 -25.74 2.42 -48.12
N THR A 136 -24.56 2.17 -48.67
CA THR A 136 -23.31 2.94 -48.51
C THR A 136 -22.86 3.50 -49.88
N VAL A 137 -21.75 4.28 -49.90
CA VAL A 137 -20.85 4.58 -51.05
C VAL A 137 -20.92 6.00 -51.67
N LEU A 138 -19.88 6.79 -51.36
CA LEU A 138 -19.06 7.73 -52.16
C LEU A 138 -19.60 8.35 -53.48
N TYR A 139 -19.46 9.69 -53.61
CA TYR A 139 -18.55 10.46 -54.52
C TYR A 139 -18.69 11.96 -54.14
N VAL A 140 -17.69 12.84 -53.92
CA VAL A 140 -16.42 13.23 -54.59
C VAL A 140 -16.56 14.43 -55.56
N ARG A 141 -16.06 15.59 -55.09
CA ARG A 141 -15.57 16.80 -55.80
C ARG A 141 -16.40 17.37 -56.97
N HIS A 142 -16.80 18.62 -56.80
CA HIS A 142 -16.23 19.66 -57.68
C HIS A 142 -15.68 20.86 -56.89
N ALA A 143 -15.11 21.86 -57.59
CA ALA A 143 -14.26 22.91 -57.03
C ALA A 143 -14.19 24.17 -57.93
N ARG A 144 -13.51 25.23 -57.43
CA ARG A 144 -13.14 26.51 -58.12
C ARG A 144 -14.31 27.49 -58.33
N GLN A 145 -14.12 28.81 -58.44
CA GLN A 145 -13.01 29.75 -58.11
C GLN A 145 -13.60 31.19 -58.09
N LEU A 146 -12.98 32.13 -57.37
CA LEU A 146 -12.90 33.55 -57.78
C LEU A 146 -11.82 34.29 -56.96
N GLU A 147 -11.50 35.53 -57.33
CA GLU A 147 -10.10 36.01 -57.27
C GLU A 147 -9.76 37.13 -56.27
N ARG A 148 -8.45 37.18 -56.04
CA ARG A 148 -7.61 38.19 -55.38
C ARG A 148 -8.11 39.64 -55.49
N ARG A 149 -8.03 40.36 -54.37
CA ARG A 149 -7.60 41.77 -54.34
C ARG A 149 -6.49 41.93 -53.30
N SER A 150 -5.52 42.78 -53.59
CA SER A 150 -4.36 43.06 -52.74
C SER A 150 -4.33 44.55 -52.38
N PHE A 151 -3.99 44.90 -51.14
CA PHE A 151 -3.31 46.14 -50.68
C PHE A 151 -3.25 46.15 -49.13
N PRO A 152 -2.52 47.08 -48.50
CA PRO A 152 -1.13 46.94 -48.07
C PRO A 152 -0.95 46.36 -46.63
N ARG A 153 0.29 46.02 -46.25
CA ARG A 153 0.62 45.54 -44.89
C ARG A 153 0.87 46.70 -43.90
N PRO A 154 0.20 46.74 -42.73
CA PRO A 154 0.71 47.42 -41.54
C PRO A 154 1.86 46.62 -40.91
N ARG A 155 2.72 47.28 -40.12
CA ARG A 155 3.74 46.62 -39.28
C ARG A 155 3.11 46.09 -37.98
N PRO A 156 3.63 45.00 -37.37
CA PRO A 156 3.20 44.58 -36.04
C PRO A 156 3.59 45.63 -35.00
N ILE A 157 2.67 45.95 -34.09
CA ILE A 157 2.93 46.83 -32.93
C ILE A 157 3.44 45.95 -31.78
N SER A 158 4.68 46.16 -31.37
CA SER A 158 5.34 45.38 -30.31
C SER A 158 5.33 46.13 -28.97
N CYS A 159 4.28 45.93 -28.18
CA CYS A 159 4.19 46.26 -26.75
C CYS A 159 3.45 45.09 -26.08
N VAL A 160 3.83 44.56 -24.92
CA VAL A 160 4.69 45.09 -23.85
C VAL A 160 6.09 44.49 -23.88
N GLY A 161 7.13 45.32 -23.71
CA GLY A 161 8.52 44.88 -23.62
C GLY A 161 8.98 44.56 -22.19
N GLU A 162 10.11 43.86 -22.09
CA GLU A 162 10.82 43.65 -20.82
C GLU A 162 11.26 44.99 -20.22
N ARG A 163 11.20 45.14 -18.88
CA ARG A 163 11.68 46.36 -18.21
C ARG A 163 13.21 46.35 -18.15
N GLY A 164 13.83 47.43 -18.61
CA GLY A 164 15.28 47.57 -18.62
C GLY A 164 15.90 47.68 -17.21
N PRO A 165 17.23 47.53 -17.07
CA PRO A 165 17.90 47.35 -15.77
C PRO A 165 17.92 48.55 -14.80
N ARG A 166 17.08 49.58 -15.00
CA ARG A 166 17.08 50.82 -14.18
C ARG A 166 15.78 51.07 -13.39
N ASP A 167 14.69 50.35 -13.67
CA ASP A 167 13.41 50.50 -12.95
C ASP A 167 13.25 49.50 -11.78
N ARG A 168 14.36 49.03 -11.21
CA ARG A 168 14.35 48.16 -10.02
C ARG A 168 14.39 49.02 -8.76
N GLN A 169 13.33 48.97 -7.95
CA GLN A 169 13.48 49.33 -6.54
C GLN A 169 14.45 48.34 -5.86
N PRO A 170 15.24 48.76 -4.87
CA PRO A 170 16.22 47.89 -4.23
C PRO A 170 15.53 46.81 -3.38
N GLU A 171 15.62 45.56 -3.83
CA GLU A 171 15.22 44.40 -3.03
C GLU A 171 16.11 44.26 -1.78
N PRO A 172 15.56 43.92 -0.60
CA PRO A 172 16.37 43.62 0.57
C PRO A 172 17.18 42.34 0.33
N PRO A 173 18.48 42.30 0.69
CA PRO A 173 19.37 41.20 0.31
C PRO A 173 19.13 39.95 1.17
N HIS A 174 18.22 39.07 0.73
CA HIS A 174 18.06 37.73 1.27
C HIS A 174 19.31 36.87 1.01
N ARG A 175 20.24 36.87 1.97
CA ARG A 175 21.37 35.94 2.00
C ARG A 175 20.87 34.52 2.28
N LEU A 176 20.68 33.72 1.22
CA LEU A 176 20.63 32.27 1.36
C LEU A 176 21.96 31.76 1.94
N PRO A 177 21.95 30.98 3.04
CA PRO A 177 23.16 30.32 3.53
C PRO A 177 23.68 29.34 2.48
N ARG A 178 24.98 29.39 2.15
CA ARG A 178 25.61 28.34 1.33
C ARG A 178 25.58 27.03 2.11
N ALA A 179 24.99 25.99 1.53
CA ALA A 179 24.99 24.65 2.10
C ALA A 179 26.42 24.07 2.15
N HIS A 180 27.06 24.14 3.31
CA HIS A 180 28.25 23.35 3.59
C HIS A 180 27.84 21.94 3.96
N LEU A 181 28.15 20.97 3.10
CA LEU A 181 28.05 19.54 3.41
C LEU A 181 29.14 19.16 4.42
N GLY A 182 28.83 19.30 5.71
CA GLY A 182 29.64 18.89 6.84
C GLY A 182 28.77 18.16 7.87
N ALA A 183 29.33 17.13 8.51
CA ALA A 183 28.57 16.30 9.45
C ALA A 183 28.26 17.05 10.75
N GLY A 184 27.06 16.82 11.32
CA GLY A 184 26.70 17.30 12.66
C GLY A 184 26.16 18.73 12.72
N SER A 185 25.21 19.09 11.85
CA SER A 185 24.46 20.36 12.00
C SER A 185 23.49 20.28 13.18
N ALA A 186 23.82 20.95 14.28
CA ALA A 186 22.83 21.29 15.30
C ALA A 186 21.91 22.38 14.73
N VAL A 187 20.61 22.08 14.59
CA VAL A 187 19.63 23.05 14.09
C VAL A 187 19.51 24.20 15.07
N SER A 188 19.86 25.42 14.63
CA SER A 188 19.57 26.64 15.37
C SER A 188 18.07 26.70 15.68
N PRO A 189 17.64 26.91 16.95
CA PRO A 189 16.23 26.87 17.29
C PRO A 189 15.47 27.92 16.50
N THR A 190 14.46 27.49 15.73
CA THR A 190 13.56 28.39 15.04
C THR A 190 12.83 29.27 16.08
N PRO A 191 12.59 30.56 15.79
CA PRO A 191 11.86 31.45 16.71
C PRO A 191 10.36 31.11 16.80
N TYR A 192 9.93 30.08 16.07
CA TYR A 192 8.59 29.51 16.07
C TYR A 192 8.66 27.98 16.20
N GLU A 193 7.64 27.40 16.82
CA GLU A 193 7.31 25.97 16.73
C GLU A 193 6.51 25.74 15.44
N LEU A 194 6.79 24.65 14.73
CA LEU A 194 6.07 24.27 13.52
C LEU A 194 4.88 23.36 13.88
N VAL A 195 3.75 23.52 13.20
CA VAL A 195 2.52 22.74 13.42
C VAL A 195 1.95 22.29 12.07
N ILE A 196 1.88 20.97 11.86
CA ILE A 196 1.56 20.37 10.56
C ILE A 196 0.41 19.35 10.72
N GLY A 197 -0.61 19.47 9.86
CA GLY A 197 -1.60 18.42 9.61
C GLY A 197 -1.52 17.93 8.16
N VAL A 198 -1.67 16.63 7.93
CA VAL A 198 -1.58 16.01 6.60
C VAL A 198 -2.92 15.40 6.18
N GLU A 199 -3.32 15.70 4.94
CA GLU A 199 -4.54 15.25 4.25
C GLU A 199 -4.09 14.34 3.10
N THR A 200 -4.19 13.01 3.30
CA THR A 200 -3.68 12.01 2.37
C THR A 200 -4.83 11.35 1.60
N HIS A 201 -4.82 11.45 0.26
CA HIS A 201 -5.77 10.78 -0.61
C HIS A 201 -5.12 9.51 -1.22
N VAL A 202 -5.75 8.34 -1.08
CA VAL A 202 -5.19 7.05 -1.53
C VAL A 202 -6.19 6.25 -2.38
N GLU A 203 -5.79 5.81 -3.57
CA GLU A 203 -6.63 4.92 -4.40
C GLU A 203 -6.71 3.52 -3.79
N LEU A 204 -7.91 2.96 -3.63
CA LEU A 204 -8.12 1.63 -3.03
C LEU A 204 -7.94 0.50 -4.05
N ASN A 205 -7.24 -0.55 -3.64
CA ASN A 205 -6.90 -1.72 -4.46
C ASN A 205 -8.13 -2.58 -4.80
N THR A 206 -8.83 -2.18 -5.86
CA THR A 206 -10.15 -2.67 -6.25
C THR A 206 -10.18 -3.03 -7.74
N GLU A 207 -11.02 -4.00 -8.11
CA GLU A 207 -11.20 -4.36 -9.53
C GLU A 207 -12.10 -3.35 -10.24
N SER A 208 -13.25 -3.03 -9.63
CA SER A 208 -14.22 -2.06 -10.13
C SER A 208 -14.17 -0.72 -9.40
N LYS A 209 -14.69 0.33 -10.04
CA LYS A 209 -14.88 1.68 -9.49
C LYS A 209 -15.79 1.72 -8.27
N MET A 210 -15.87 2.87 -7.60
CA MET A 210 -16.56 3.06 -6.32
C MET A 210 -18.08 2.95 -6.44
N PHE A 211 -18.62 3.49 -7.53
CA PHE A 211 -20.07 3.58 -7.75
C PHE A 211 -20.56 2.90 -9.04
N CYS A 212 -19.68 2.20 -9.76
CA CYS A 212 -20.03 1.52 -11.02
C CYS A 212 -19.08 0.35 -11.37
N GLY A 213 -19.50 -0.50 -12.32
CA GLY A 213 -18.77 -1.70 -12.74
C GLY A 213 -17.57 -1.49 -13.68
N CYS A 214 -17.20 -0.25 -14.01
CA CYS A 214 -15.97 0.02 -14.77
C CYS A 214 -14.72 -0.39 -13.99
N LYS A 215 -13.63 -0.74 -14.67
CA LYS A 215 -12.34 -1.06 -14.02
C LYS A 215 -11.80 0.17 -13.26
N ALA A 216 -11.29 -0.04 -12.05
CA ALA A 216 -10.64 1.02 -11.27
C ALA A 216 -9.18 1.29 -11.68
N ARG A 217 -8.40 0.24 -12.00
CA ARG A 217 -7.01 0.43 -12.46
C ARG A 217 -6.98 1.11 -13.83
N TRP A 218 -6.73 2.42 -13.81
CA TRP A 218 -6.82 3.33 -14.96
C TRP A 218 -5.48 3.68 -15.59
N PHE A 219 -4.39 3.62 -14.82
CA PHE A 219 -3.05 4.02 -15.29
C PHE A 219 -2.62 3.18 -16.51
N GLY A 220 -2.21 3.87 -17.58
CA GLY A 220 -1.83 3.25 -18.86
C GLY A 220 -2.98 2.88 -19.81
N ALA A 221 -4.24 3.11 -19.44
CA ALA A 221 -5.37 2.93 -20.34
C ALA A 221 -5.45 4.05 -21.40
N PRO A 222 -5.94 3.78 -22.64
CA PRO A 222 -6.23 4.84 -23.60
C PRO A 222 -7.36 5.77 -23.09
N PRO A 223 -7.33 7.09 -23.37
CA PRO A 223 -8.28 8.04 -22.81
C PRO A 223 -9.75 7.68 -23.01
N ASN A 224 -10.57 7.87 -21.97
CA ASN A 224 -12.01 7.63 -21.96
C ASN A 224 -12.46 6.22 -22.43
N THR A 225 -11.69 5.18 -22.10
CA THR A 225 -12.05 3.77 -22.39
C THR A 225 -12.62 3.01 -21.20
N LEU A 226 -12.42 3.50 -19.96
CA LEU A 226 -12.90 2.88 -18.72
C LEU A 226 -14.11 3.63 -18.13
N VAL A 227 -15.06 3.97 -19.00
CA VAL A 227 -16.17 4.90 -18.72
C VAL A 227 -17.54 4.25 -18.95
N CYS A 228 -18.55 4.72 -18.22
CA CYS A 228 -19.95 4.30 -18.33
C CYS A 228 -20.87 5.47 -17.91
N PRO A 229 -22.20 5.38 -18.11
CA PRO A 229 -23.12 6.47 -17.79
C PRO A 229 -22.98 7.05 -16.37
N VAL A 230 -22.71 6.21 -15.36
CA VAL A 230 -22.58 6.63 -13.95
C VAL A 230 -21.35 7.52 -13.73
N CYS A 231 -20.16 7.08 -14.13
CA CYS A 231 -18.93 7.88 -13.96
C CYS A 231 -18.77 8.98 -15.02
N LEU A 232 -19.67 9.06 -16.00
CA LEU A 232 -19.82 10.20 -16.92
C LEU A 232 -20.96 11.15 -16.50
N GLY A 233 -21.64 10.90 -15.37
CA GLY A 233 -22.72 11.75 -14.87
C GLY A 233 -23.92 11.91 -15.82
N LEU A 234 -24.18 10.91 -16.68
CA LEU A 234 -25.25 11.02 -17.68
C LEU A 234 -26.65 11.01 -17.02
N PRO A 235 -27.64 11.74 -17.57
CA PRO A 235 -28.99 11.79 -17.02
C PRO A 235 -29.61 10.41 -16.82
N GLY A 236 -30.15 10.17 -15.61
CA GLY A 236 -30.78 8.89 -15.23
C GLY A 236 -29.81 7.79 -14.78
N ALA A 237 -28.51 8.04 -14.73
CA ALA A 237 -27.55 7.11 -14.12
C ALA A 237 -27.53 7.25 -12.58
N LEU A 238 -27.49 6.12 -11.86
CA LEU A 238 -27.47 6.06 -10.40
C LEU A 238 -26.19 5.37 -9.87
N PRO A 239 -25.64 5.79 -8.72
CA PRO A 239 -24.49 5.16 -8.08
C PRO A 239 -24.86 3.81 -7.42
N VAL A 240 -23.95 2.83 -7.46
CA VAL A 240 -24.08 1.55 -6.74
C VAL A 240 -22.78 1.27 -5.95
N PRO A 241 -22.80 1.26 -4.60
CA PRO A 241 -21.60 1.36 -3.79
C PRO A 241 -20.79 0.06 -3.76
N ASN A 242 -19.47 0.19 -3.96
CA ASN A 242 -18.56 -0.93 -4.03
C ASN A 242 -18.27 -1.53 -2.65
N ARG A 243 -18.85 -2.71 -2.38
CA ARG A 243 -18.61 -3.48 -1.14
C ARG A 243 -17.12 -3.67 -0.83
N ARG A 244 -16.26 -3.93 -1.81
CA ARG A 244 -14.83 -4.16 -1.55
C ARG A 244 -14.13 -2.88 -1.13
N ALA A 245 -14.48 -1.72 -1.69
CA ALA A 245 -13.96 -0.44 -1.25
C ALA A 245 -14.35 -0.13 0.21
N ILE A 246 -15.61 -0.41 0.59
CA ILE A 246 -16.09 -0.27 1.98
C ILE A 246 -15.30 -1.17 2.93
N GLU A 247 -15.12 -2.45 2.58
CA GLU A 247 -14.34 -3.38 3.41
C GLU A 247 -12.86 -2.99 3.50
N LEU A 248 -12.28 -2.44 2.44
CA LEU A 248 -10.90 -1.92 2.44
C LEU A 248 -10.73 -0.65 3.29
N ALA A 249 -11.69 0.27 3.29
CA ALA A 249 -11.67 1.45 4.15
C ALA A 249 -11.80 1.09 5.64
N ILE A 250 -12.65 0.11 5.98
CA ILE A 250 -12.68 -0.48 7.34
C ILE A 250 -11.33 -1.11 7.67
N THR A 251 -10.73 -1.87 6.74
CA THR A 251 -9.41 -2.51 6.93
C THR A 251 -8.30 -1.47 7.17
N ALA A 252 -8.35 -0.34 6.46
CA ALA A 252 -7.43 0.79 6.61
C ALA A 252 -7.55 1.43 8.01
N GLY A 253 -8.77 1.73 8.45
CA GLY A 253 -9.00 2.26 9.80
C GLY A 253 -8.59 1.28 10.89
N LEU A 254 -8.88 -0.01 10.74
CA LEU A 254 -8.43 -1.06 11.68
C LEU A 254 -6.90 -1.11 11.81
N ALA A 255 -6.17 -0.92 10.71
CA ALA A 255 -4.71 -0.86 10.67
C ALA A 255 -4.12 0.47 11.20
N LEU A 256 -4.94 1.54 11.22
CA LEU A 256 -4.63 2.86 11.81
C LEU A 256 -5.26 3.03 13.20
N HIS A 257 -5.63 1.92 13.85
CA HIS A 257 -6.24 1.85 15.18
C HIS A 257 -7.53 2.68 15.35
N CYS A 258 -8.21 3.03 14.26
CA CYS A 258 -9.47 3.77 14.23
C CYS A 258 -10.65 2.96 14.78
N GLU A 259 -11.67 3.69 15.22
CA GLU A 259 -13.03 3.20 15.43
C GLU A 259 -13.79 3.17 14.10
N THR A 260 -14.76 2.27 13.97
CA THR A 260 -15.71 2.20 12.85
C THR A 260 -17.10 2.49 13.42
N PRO A 261 -17.76 3.62 13.10
CA PRO A 261 -19.08 3.94 13.63
C PRO A 261 -20.15 2.94 13.17
N ASP A 262 -21.10 2.63 14.05
CA ASP A 262 -22.23 1.73 13.75
C ASP A 262 -23.10 2.25 12.58
N HIS A 263 -23.13 3.57 12.35
CA HIS A 263 -23.91 4.21 11.30
C HIS A 263 -23.07 5.23 10.53
N THR A 264 -23.15 5.18 9.20
CA THR A 264 -22.36 6.04 8.29
C THR A 264 -23.13 6.25 6.99
N LYS A 265 -22.83 7.32 6.23
CA LYS A 265 -23.53 7.67 4.98
C LYS A 265 -22.58 8.30 3.97
N PHE A 266 -23.06 8.48 2.75
CA PHE A 266 -22.42 9.32 1.74
C PHE A 266 -23.10 10.69 1.67
N ASP A 267 -22.37 11.67 1.15
CA ASP A 267 -22.75 13.08 1.01
C ASP A 267 -22.29 13.63 -0.34
N ARG A 268 -23.04 14.58 -0.90
CA ARG A 268 -22.65 15.33 -2.10
C ARG A 268 -21.81 16.55 -1.72
N LYS A 269 -20.56 16.58 -2.21
CA LYS A 269 -19.61 17.71 -2.15
C LYS A 269 -19.73 18.47 -3.47
N ASN A 270 -20.53 19.54 -3.49
CA ASN A 270 -21.01 20.18 -4.72
C ASN A 270 -20.04 21.27 -5.22
N TYR A 271 -19.34 21.01 -6.33
CA TYR A 271 -18.50 22.00 -7.02
C TYR A 271 -18.41 21.70 -8.51
N MET A 272 -18.30 22.75 -9.33
CA MET A 272 -18.25 22.65 -10.79
C MET A 272 -16.80 22.69 -11.27
N TYR A 273 -16.28 21.57 -11.78
CA TYR A 273 -14.96 21.51 -12.40
C TYR A 273 -14.93 20.51 -13.58
N PRO A 274 -14.15 20.71 -14.65
CA PRO A 274 -14.29 19.93 -15.89
C PRO A 274 -13.98 18.43 -15.78
N ASP A 275 -13.26 18.00 -14.74
CA ASP A 275 -12.95 16.59 -14.47
C ASP A 275 -14.00 15.87 -13.61
N LEU A 276 -15.02 16.60 -13.12
CA LEU A 276 -16.08 16.10 -12.25
C LEU A 276 -17.45 16.20 -12.98
N PRO A 277 -17.81 15.20 -13.80
CA PRO A 277 -18.90 15.35 -14.78
C PRO A 277 -20.30 15.42 -14.15
N LYS A 278 -20.45 15.09 -12.86
CA LYS A 278 -21.70 15.20 -12.11
C LYS A 278 -21.96 16.60 -11.53
N GLY A 279 -20.95 17.47 -11.46
CA GLY A 279 -21.03 18.74 -10.70
C GLY A 279 -21.07 18.56 -9.17
N TYR A 280 -20.90 17.33 -8.68
CA TYR A 280 -20.70 16.98 -7.28
C TYR A 280 -19.87 15.70 -7.17
N GLN A 281 -19.03 15.64 -6.14
CA GLN A 281 -18.26 14.46 -5.75
C GLN A 281 -19.02 13.74 -4.64
N ILE A 282 -19.23 12.43 -4.74
CA ILE A 282 -19.78 11.63 -3.66
C ILE A 282 -18.64 11.32 -2.69
N SER A 283 -18.79 11.79 -1.45
CA SER A 283 -17.82 11.73 -0.36
C SER A 283 -18.56 11.40 0.96
N GLN A 284 -17.99 11.67 2.14
CA GLN A 284 -18.70 11.56 3.43
C GLN A 284 -18.40 12.78 4.29
N TYR A 285 -19.40 13.46 4.86
CA TYR A 285 -19.15 14.68 5.62
C TYR A 285 -19.06 14.45 7.14
N ASP A 286 -20.20 14.43 7.83
CA ASP A 286 -20.33 14.37 9.30
C ASP A 286 -20.26 12.95 9.87
N LEU A 287 -20.59 11.92 9.08
CA LEU A 287 -20.56 10.50 9.50
C LEU A 287 -19.61 9.66 8.63
N PRO A 288 -18.28 9.92 8.66
CA PRO A 288 -17.29 9.13 7.93
C PRO A 288 -17.20 7.68 8.44
N LEU A 289 -16.72 6.78 7.57
CA LEU A 289 -16.67 5.33 7.86
C LEU A 289 -15.66 4.93 8.95
N THR A 290 -14.60 5.71 9.19
CA THR A 290 -13.60 5.44 10.24
C THR A 290 -13.07 6.72 10.89
N VAL A 291 -12.89 6.71 12.23
CA VAL A 291 -12.58 7.90 13.07
C VAL A 291 -11.63 7.57 14.22
N ASN A 292 -11.08 8.59 14.89
CA ASN A 292 -10.41 8.47 16.21
C ASN A 292 -9.23 7.47 16.26
N GLY A 293 -8.45 7.39 15.18
CA GLY A 293 -7.27 6.51 15.11
C GLY A 293 -5.96 7.19 15.54
N TRP A 294 -4.85 6.48 15.37
CA TRP A 294 -3.51 7.01 15.55
C TRP A 294 -2.47 6.20 14.77
N LEU A 295 -1.38 6.85 14.38
CA LEU A 295 -0.19 6.23 13.81
C LEU A 295 1.01 6.50 14.72
N LYS A 296 1.89 5.52 14.94
CA LYS A 296 3.12 5.68 15.73
C LYS A 296 4.35 5.79 14.82
N LEU A 297 5.09 6.89 14.96
CA LEU A 297 6.36 7.13 14.28
C LEU A 297 7.52 6.35 14.94
N GLU A 298 8.62 6.15 14.21
CA GLU A 298 9.81 5.47 14.76
C GLU A 298 10.44 6.20 15.96
N SER A 299 10.24 7.53 16.06
CA SER A 299 10.61 8.33 17.24
C SER A 299 9.79 8.01 18.51
N GLY A 300 8.80 7.14 18.42
CA GLY A 300 7.87 6.81 19.50
C GLY A 300 6.65 7.71 19.59
N LYS A 301 6.69 8.90 18.96
CA LYS A 301 5.58 9.86 18.90
C LYS A 301 4.36 9.25 18.22
N ARG A 302 3.17 9.55 18.74
CA ARG A 302 1.89 9.25 18.08
C ARG A 302 1.38 10.49 17.35
N VAL A 303 0.79 10.28 16.19
CA VAL A 303 0.04 11.26 15.39
C VAL A 303 -1.40 10.78 15.32
N GLY A 304 -2.36 11.60 15.75
CA GLY A 304 -3.78 11.29 15.68
C GLY A 304 -4.28 11.19 14.24
N ILE A 305 -5.20 10.24 14.00
CA ILE A 305 -5.98 10.15 12.76
C ILE A 305 -7.40 10.58 13.08
N ARG A 306 -7.74 11.84 12.77
CA ARG A 306 -9.08 12.40 12.98
C ARG A 306 -10.15 11.51 12.32
N ARG A 307 -9.91 11.16 11.06
CA ARG A 307 -10.84 10.44 10.17
C ARG A 307 -10.09 9.78 9.02
N ALA A 308 -10.67 8.69 8.52
CA ALA A 308 -10.44 8.18 7.18
C ALA A 308 -11.80 7.89 6.55
N HIS A 309 -12.03 8.36 5.32
CA HIS A 309 -13.36 8.35 4.71
C HIS A 309 -13.34 8.16 3.19
N LEU A 310 -14.43 7.60 2.67
CA LEU A 310 -14.56 7.20 1.27
C LEU A 310 -15.07 8.34 0.38
N GLU A 311 -14.40 8.54 -0.74
CA GLU A 311 -14.94 9.31 -1.86
C GLU A 311 -14.59 8.67 -3.21
N GLU A 312 -15.07 9.28 -4.29
CA GLU A 312 -14.64 8.97 -5.64
C GLU A 312 -13.60 9.97 -6.15
N ASP A 313 -12.60 9.52 -6.91
CA ASP A 313 -11.66 10.43 -7.55
C ASP A 313 -12.24 11.12 -8.80
N THR A 314 -11.65 12.25 -9.19
CA THR A 314 -12.03 12.98 -10.40
C THR A 314 -11.36 12.40 -11.66
N GLY A 315 -11.76 12.87 -12.84
CA GLY A 315 -11.01 12.65 -14.08
C GLY A 315 -9.60 13.29 -14.05
N THR A 316 -8.92 13.28 -15.18
CA THR A 316 -7.59 13.88 -15.33
C THR A 316 -7.63 14.97 -16.39
N LEU A 317 -7.11 16.15 -16.06
CA LEU A 317 -6.96 17.28 -16.99
C LEU A 317 -5.55 17.28 -17.61
N LYS A 318 -5.46 17.62 -18.89
CA LYS A 318 -4.19 17.91 -19.59
C LYS A 318 -4.33 19.23 -20.34
N HIS A 319 -3.66 20.26 -19.86
CA HIS A 319 -3.60 21.56 -20.54
C HIS A 319 -2.63 21.49 -21.72
N GLY A 320 -2.95 22.18 -22.81
CA GLY A 320 -2.14 22.25 -24.01
C GLY A 320 -2.34 23.57 -24.76
N GLU A 321 -1.48 23.82 -25.73
CA GLU A 321 -1.58 24.96 -26.64
C GLU A 321 -1.29 24.51 -28.07
N ASP A 322 -2.11 24.95 -29.01
CA ASP A 322 -1.93 24.71 -30.46
C ASP A 322 -2.25 26.00 -31.22
N ALA A 323 -1.36 26.42 -32.12
CA ALA A 323 -1.46 27.68 -32.86
C ALA A 323 -1.83 28.92 -32.00
N GLY A 324 -1.30 29.01 -30.77
CA GLY A 324 -1.59 30.10 -29.81
C GLY A 324 -2.94 29.96 -29.09
N ARG A 325 -3.70 28.88 -29.31
CA ARG A 325 -4.96 28.58 -28.63
C ARG A 325 -4.71 27.62 -27.49
N ARG A 326 -4.89 28.10 -26.25
CA ARG A 326 -4.86 27.26 -25.05
C ARG A 326 -6.14 26.43 -24.96
N TYR A 327 -6.00 25.14 -24.67
CA TYR A 327 -7.09 24.19 -24.48
C TYR A 327 -6.82 23.25 -23.30
N THR A 328 -7.84 22.49 -22.90
CA THR A 328 -7.70 21.42 -21.89
C THR A 328 -8.40 20.17 -22.38
N LEU A 329 -7.69 19.04 -22.34
CA LEU A 329 -8.25 17.71 -22.62
C LEU A 329 -8.66 17.06 -21.30
N VAL A 330 -9.76 16.31 -21.31
CA VAL A 330 -10.33 15.63 -20.14
C VAL A 330 -10.35 14.11 -20.36
N ASP A 331 -9.86 13.35 -19.38
CA ASP A 331 -9.94 11.90 -19.35
C ASP A 331 -10.68 11.40 -18.10
N PHE A 332 -11.88 10.86 -18.28
CA PHE A 332 -12.71 10.29 -17.22
C PHE A 332 -12.36 8.84 -16.87
N ASN A 333 -11.27 8.28 -17.41
CA ASN A 333 -10.75 6.96 -17.01
C ASN A 333 -10.58 6.83 -15.49
N ARG A 334 -10.11 7.88 -14.81
CA ARG A 334 -9.94 7.93 -13.35
C ARG A 334 -11.22 8.30 -12.57
N SER A 335 -12.15 9.02 -13.22
CA SER A 335 -13.38 9.48 -12.54
C SER A 335 -14.19 8.30 -12.01
N GLY A 336 -14.53 8.31 -10.72
CA GLY A 336 -15.24 7.22 -10.05
C GLY A 336 -14.36 6.16 -9.38
N VAL A 337 -13.02 6.24 -9.46
CA VAL A 337 -12.11 5.33 -8.73
C VAL A 337 -12.29 5.49 -7.21
N PRO A 338 -12.30 4.42 -6.39
CA PRO A 338 -12.48 4.56 -4.95
C PRO A 338 -11.24 5.16 -4.31
N LEU A 339 -11.46 6.26 -3.58
CA LEU A 339 -10.43 7.07 -2.95
C LEU A 339 -10.71 7.11 -1.44
N LEU A 340 -9.65 7.01 -0.64
CA LEU A 340 -9.71 7.12 0.81
C LEU A 340 -8.95 8.38 1.23
N GLU A 341 -9.66 9.37 1.76
CA GLU A 341 -9.06 10.59 2.33
C GLU A 341 -8.86 10.40 3.83
N ILE A 342 -7.59 10.39 4.24
CA ILE A 342 -7.10 10.17 5.61
C ILE A 342 -6.54 11.48 6.13
N VAL A 343 -7.12 12.00 7.22
CA VAL A 343 -6.77 13.31 7.79
C VAL A 343 -6.17 13.13 9.17
N THR A 344 -4.97 13.68 9.39
CA THR A 344 -4.35 13.70 10.72
C THR A 344 -4.94 14.80 11.59
N ASP A 345 -4.77 14.66 12.89
CA ASP A 345 -4.70 15.82 13.77
C ASP A 345 -3.34 16.55 13.60
N PRO A 346 -3.23 17.84 13.96
CA PRO A 346 -2.07 18.68 13.64
C PRO A 346 -0.90 18.46 14.62
N ASP A 347 -0.52 17.20 14.85
CA ASP A 347 0.45 16.80 15.88
C ASP A 347 1.92 16.91 15.43
N MET A 348 2.17 17.00 14.11
CA MET A 348 3.52 16.93 13.55
C MET A 348 4.23 18.29 13.65
N SER A 349 5.48 18.27 14.09
CA SER A 349 6.27 19.46 14.45
C SER A 349 7.58 19.60 13.68
N SER A 350 7.79 18.80 12.64
CA SER A 350 8.89 18.99 11.67
C SER A 350 8.53 18.41 10.30
N ALA A 351 9.19 18.89 9.24
CA ALA A 351 9.09 18.32 7.90
C ALA A 351 9.49 16.83 7.87
N ASP A 352 10.44 16.44 8.71
CA ASP A 352 10.94 15.07 8.84
C ASP A 352 9.91 14.15 9.52
N GLU A 353 9.17 14.64 10.53
CA GLU A 353 8.04 13.90 11.10
C GLU A 353 6.90 13.72 10.08
N ALA A 354 6.63 14.74 9.26
CA ALA A 354 5.63 14.65 8.21
C ALA A 354 6.06 13.69 7.07
N GLU A 355 7.35 13.67 6.69
CA GLU A 355 7.89 12.65 5.79
C GLU A 355 7.75 11.24 6.38
N HIS A 356 8.16 11.04 7.64
CA HIS A 356 8.07 9.76 8.32
C HIS A 356 6.62 9.29 8.46
N TYR A 357 5.68 10.17 8.81
CA TYR A 357 4.25 9.87 8.84
C TYR A 357 3.77 9.32 7.50
N VAL A 358 4.06 10.02 6.40
CA VAL A 358 3.61 9.61 5.06
C VAL A 358 4.24 8.27 4.64
N ARG A 359 5.53 8.03 4.96
CA ARG A 359 6.20 6.74 4.71
C ARG A 359 5.56 5.60 5.50
N THR A 360 5.40 5.75 6.81
CA THR A 360 4.79 4.72 7.67
C THR A 360 3.33 4.46 7.30
N LEU A 361 2.55 5.50 6.96
CA LEU A 361 1.18 5.36 6.46
C LEU A 361 1.16 4.52 5.18
N ARG A 362 2.02 4.86 4.20
CA ARG A 362 2.13 4.11 2.95
C ARG A 362 2.42 2.64 3.20
N ASP A 363 3.40 2.35 4.05
CA ASP A 363 3.83 0.98 4.29
C ASP A 363 2.74 0.17 5.03
N ILE A 364 1.99 0.77 5.96
CA ILE A 364 0.79 0.17 6.56
C ILE A 364 -0.28 -0.17 5.51
N LEU A 365 -0.60 0.77 4.61
CA LEU A 365 -1.65 0.59 3.59
C LEU A 365 -1.26 -0.43 2.50
N VAL A 366 0.03 -0.53 2.17
CA VAL A 366 0.55 -1.55 1.25
C VAL A 366 0.58 -2.93 1.92
N TYR A 367 1.04 -3.02 3.17
CA TYR A 367 1.19 -4.31 3.88
C TYR A 367 -0.16 -4.96 4.25
N SER A 368 -1.14 -4.13 4.65
CA SER A 368 -2.54 -4.54 4.82
C SER A 368 -3.24 -4.92 3.50
N GLY A 369 -2.68 -4.50 2.36
CA GLY A 369 -3.24 -4.75 1.02
C GLY A 369 -4.37 -3.80 0.61
N VAL A 370 -4.51 -2.66 1.30
CA VAL A 370 -5.51 -1.63 1.05
C VAL A 370 -5.24 -0.87 -0.24
N SER A 371 -3.97 -0.58 -0.54
CA SER A 371 -3.54 0.11 -1.76
C SER A 371 -2.19 -0.41 -2.27
N GLU A 372 -1.84 -0.13 -3.52
CA GLU A 372 -0.45 -0.19 -3.98
C GLU A 372 0.32 1.13 -3.71
N MET A 373 -0.41 2.22 -3.47
CA MET A 373 0.06 3.57 -3.12
C MET A 373 1.34 3.99 -3.88
N ARG A 374 1.18 4.01 -5.21
CA ARG A 374 2.17 4.38 -6.22
C ARG A 374 2.08 5.87 -6.52
N LEU A 375 2.95 6.66 -5.88
CA LEU A 375 2.97 8.11 -6.03
C LEU A 375 3.31 8.52 -7.47
N GLU A 376 4.16 7.73 -8.14
CA GLU A 376 4.55 7.91 -9.55
C GLU A 376 3.39 7.69 -10.54
N GLN A 377 2.28 7.10 -10.09
CA GLN A 377 1.06 6.87 -10.87
C GLN A 377 -0.11 7.76 -10.43
N GLY A 378 0.08 8.62 -9.42
CA GLY A 378 -0.98 9.44 -8.82
C GLY A 378 -1.90 8.72 -7.82
N ALA A 379 -1.63 7.44 -7.54
CA ALA A 379 -2.44 6.59 -6.67
C ALA A 379 -2.31 6.92 -5.17
N GLY A 380 -1.46 7.89 -4.82
CA GLY A 380 -1.39 8.54 -3.52
C GLY A 380 -1.01 10.01 -3.69
N ARG A 381 -1.71 10.93 -3.02
CA ARG A 381 -1.50 12.39 -3.04
C ARG A 381 -1.50 12.93 -1.61
N PHE A 382 -0.73 13.99 -1.35
CA PHE A 382 -0.67 14.65 -0.06
C PHE A 382 -0.94 16.14 -0.19
N ASP A 383 -1.85 16.63 0.64
CA ASP A 383 -2.05 18.04 0.89
C ASP A 383 -1.64 18.32 2.34
N VAL A 384 -0.82 19.35 2.55
CA VAL A 384 -0.14 19.60 3.83
C VAL A 384 -0.54 20.97 4.35
N ASN A 385 -1.21 20.99 5.51
CA ASN A 385 -1.63 22.20 6.20
C ASN A 385 -0.50 22.61 7.16
N VAL A 386 0.14 23.76 6.91
CA VAL A 386 1.27 24.29 7.68
C VAL A 386 0.85 25.54 8.43
N SER A 387 1.09 25.58 9.74
CA SER A 387 1.01 26.76 10.58
C SER A 387 2.24 26.82 11.49
N ILE A 388 2.46 27.98 12.12
CA ILE A 388 3.57 28.21 13.05
C ILE A 388 3.02 28.80 14.36
N ARG A 389 3.73 28.59 15.47
CA ARG A 389 3.32 29.03 16.81
C ARG A 389 4.49 29.66 17.55
N PHE A 390 4.28 30.79 18.20
CA PHE A 390 5.31 31.48 18.98
C PHE A 390 4.67 32.39 20.04
N GLN A 391 5.50 32.97 20.91
CA GLN A 391 5.08 33.95 21.91
C GLN A 391 5.42 35.37 21.44
N GLU A 392 4.45 36.27 21.43
CA GLU A 392 4.64 37.70 21.15
C GLU A 392 3.83 38.49 22.20
N GLY A 393 4.45 39.47 22.87
CA GLY A 393 3.78 40.27 23.91
C GLY A 393 3.18 39.47 25.07
N GLY A 394 3.76 38.31 25.42
CA GLY A 394 3.24 37.41 26.46
C GLY A 394 2.01 36.58 26.04
N LYS A 395 1.67 36.54 24.74
CA LYS A 395 0.56 35.76 24.18
C LYS A 395 1.06 34.77 23.14
N THR A 396 0.45 33.58 23.12
CA THR A 396 0.71 32.58 22.08
C THR A 396 -0.05 32.96 20.82
N LEU A 397 0.67 33.23 19.73
CA LEU A 397 0.09 33.62 18.45
C LEU A 397 0.19 32.49 17.42
N TRP A 398 -0.74 32.54 16.46
CA TRP A 398 -0.96 31.54 15.42
C TRP A 398 -1.25 32.28 14.09
N PRO A 399 -0.27 32.42 13.19
CA PRO A 399 -0.52 33.02 11.89
C PRO A 399 -1.45 32.15 11.01
N PRO A 400 -2.29 32.78 10.17
CA PRO A 400 -3.11 32.14 9.15
C PRO A 400 -2.38 31.03 8.37
N GLN A 401 -2.84 29.79 8.55
CA GLN A 401 -2.21 28.59 7.98
C GLN A 401 -2.25 28.55 6.45
N SER A 402 -1.27 27.84 5.86
CA SER A 402 -1.18 27.57 4.43
C SER A 402 -1.49 26.11 4.12
N GLU A 403 -2.35 25.89 3.13
CA GLU A 403 -2.71 24.58 2.59
C GLU A 403 -1.90 24.34 1.31
N ILE A 404 -0.81 23.58 1.43
CA ILE A 404 0.06 23.21 0.31
C ILE A 404 -0.56 22.01 -0.42
N LYS A 405 -1.07 22.20 -1.64
CA LYS A 405 -1.76 21.13 -2.39
C LYS A 405 -0.89 20.41 -3.42
N ASN A 406 -1.30 19.18 -3.73
CA ASN A 406 -0.80 18.31 -4.79
C ASN A 406 0.69 17.96 -4.67
N LEU A 407 1.12 17.58 -3.47
CA LEU A 407 2.47 17.07 -3.23
C LEU A 407 2.53 15.57 -3.59
N ASN A 408 3.41 15.23 -4.53
CA ASN A 408 3.52 13.88 -5.10
C ASN A 408 4.88 13.21 -4.83
N SER A 409 5.74 13.81 -3.99
CA SER A 409 7.00 13.20 -3.54
C SER A 409 7.40 13.65 -2.14
N TYR A 410 8.19 12.82 -1.45
CA TYR A 410 8.74 13.13 -0.12
C TYR A 410 9.64 14.37 -0.12
N GLU A 411 10.44 14.54 -1.17
CA GLU A 411 11.31 15.71 -1.35
C GLU A 411 10.50 17.00 -1.54
N ALA A 412 9.42 16.94 -2.33
CA ALA A 412 8.50 18.06 -2.49
C ALA A 412 7.82 18.42 -1.17
N LEU A 413 7.43 17.43 -0.34
CA LEU A 413 6.89 17.66 0.99
C LEU A 413 7.91 18.39 1.89
N ARG A 414 9.15 17.91 1.98
CA ARG A 414 10.18 18.56 2.81
C ARG A 414 10.45 19.99 2.36
N GLY A 415 10.70 20.19 1.07
CA GLY A 415 11.02 21.50 0.49
C GLY A 415 9.88 22.51 0.66
N ALA A 416 8.64 22.08 0.41
CA ALA A 416 7.47 22.94 0.53
C ALA A 416 7.16 23.32 1.98
N VAL A 417 7.25 22.38 2.93
CA VAL A 417 7.04 22.66 4.36
C VAL A 417 8.09 23.66 4.88
N ALA A 418 9.37 23.43 4.60
CA ALA A 418 10.45 24.31 5.06
C ALA A 418 10.38 25.71 4.44
N TYR A 419 10.09 25.81 3.13
CA TYR A 419 9.89 27.10 2.49
C TYR A 419 8.69 27.84 3.05
N GLU A 420 7.55 27.16 3.23
CA GLU A 420 6.30 27.79 3.63
C GLU A 420 6.31 28.23 5.10
N SER A 421 6.95 27.48 6.01
CA SER A 421 7.09 27.90 7.41
C SER A 421 7.93 29.17 7.55
N ASP A 422 9.05 29.25 6.82
CA ASP A 422 9.87 30.45 6.78
C ASP A 422 9.15 31.61 6.06
N ARG A 423 8.39 31.34 4.99
CA ARG A 423 7.57 32.35 4.30
C ARG A 423 6.54 32.97 5.25
N LEU A 424 5.81 32.15 6.01
CA LEU A 424 4.84 32.58 7.02
C LEU A 424 5.51 33.41 8.13
N TRP A 425 6.69 33.01 8.59
CA TRP A 425 7.44 33.75 9.61
C TRP A 425 7.93 35.12 9.11
N GLN A 426 8.50 35.19 7.90
CA GLN A 426 8.97 36.46 7.33
C GLN A 426 7.81 37.41 7.01
N GLU A 427 6.68 36.89 6.52
CA GLU A 427 5.44 37.67 6.31
C GLU A 427 4.90 38.26 7.63
N TRP A 428 5.06 37.53 8.75
CA TRP A 428 4.65 38.00 10.07
C TRP A 428 5.60 39.05 10.65
N GLN A 429 6.91 38.84 10.51
CA GLN A 429 7.95 39.76 10.99
C GLN A 429 7.97 41.08 10.22
N SER A 430 7.63 41.08 8.92
CA SER A 430 7.52 42.32 8.13
C SER A 430 6.29 43.17 8.47
N GLY A 431 5.41 42.69 9.35
CA GLY A 431 4.18 43.39 9.72
C GLY A 431 3.08 43.31 8.66
N GLY A 432 3.20 42.39 7.69
CA GLY A 432 2.31 42.30 6.54
C GLY A 432 0.89 41.78 6.84
N GLU A 433 0.11 41.63 5.77
CA GLU A 433 -1.32 41.26 5.79
C GLU A 433 -1.63 40.00 6.61
N ILE A 434 -0.70 39.07 6.77
CA ILE A 434 -0.84 37.90 7.64
C ILE A 434 -1.20 38.23 9.10
N ARG A 435 -0.88 39.44 9.59
CA ARG A 435 -1.25 39.90 10.94
C ARG A 435 -2.74 40.26 11.07
N THR A 436 -3.44 40.50 9.97
CA THR A 436 -4.87 40.88 9.93
C THR A 436 -5.73 39.90 9.14
N ARG A 437 -5.15 39.09 8.25
CA ARG A 437 -5.82 38.03 7.47
C ARG A 437 -6.51 37.02 8.37
N THR A 438 -7.72 36.61 7.99
CA THR A 438 -8.44 35.48 8.56
C THR A 438 -8.61 34.37 7.52
N GLY A 439 -8.76 33.11 7.95
CA GLY A 439 -8.89 31.96 7.04
C GLY A 439 -7.55 31.37 6.56
N LYS A 440 -7.60 30.31 5.74
CA LYS A 440 -6.42 29.63 5.18
C LYS A 440 -6.21 29.92 3.69
N VAL A 441 -4.97 30.15 3.28
CA VAL A 441 -4.60 30.28 1.86
C VAL A 441 -4.30 28.90 1.25
N THR A 442 -4.57 28.70 -0.04
CA THR A 442 -4.11 27.52 -0.79
C THR A 442 -2.91 27.90 -1.63
N VAL A 443 -1.81 27.14 -1.50
CA VAL A 443 -0.58 27.32 -2.27
C VAL A 443 -0.20 26.04 -3.00
N GLY A 444 0.44 26.17 -4.16
CA GLY A 444 1.10 25.07 -4.86
C GLY A 444 2.60 25.11 -4.64
N TRP A 445 3.27 23.96 -4.76
CA TRP A 445 4.74 23.87 -4.75
C TRP A 445 5.31 23.92 -6.18
N SER A 446 6.43 24.63 -6.37
CA SER A 446 7.16 24.69 -7.64
C SER A 446 8.60 24.18 -7.44
N PRO A 447 8.88 22.88 -7.72
CA PRO A 447 10.19 22.27 -7.51
C PRO A 447 11.32 23.02 -8.23
N GLU A 448 11.11 23.38 -9.49
CA GLU A 448 12.05 24.14 -10.34
C GLU A 448 12.50 25.48 -9.74
N ARG A 449 11.65 26.08 -8.89
CA ARG A 449 11.86 27.41 -8.31
C ARG A 449 12.14 27.37 -6.81
N GLY A 450 12.14 26.18 -6.19
CA GLY A 450 12.34 25.98 -4.75
C GLY A 450 11.38 26.78 -3.86
N ARG A 451 10.16 27.08 -4.34
CA ARG A 451 9.19 27.94 -3.62
C ARG A 451 7.74 27.55 -3.82
N THR A 452 6.90 27.93 -2.86
CA THR A 452 5.45 27.93 -3.02
C THR A 452 4.98 29.08 -3.93
N TYR A 453 3.76 28.97 -4.46
CA TYR A 453 3.06 30.03 -5.17
C TYR A 453 1.58 30.02 -4.77
N LEU A 454 0.97 31.20 -4.65
CA LEU A 454 -0.45 31.33 -4.33
C LEU A 454 -1.31 30.71 -5.46
N GLN A 455 -2.23 29.82 -5.10
CA GLN A 455 -3.27 29.32 -6.00
C GLN A 455 -4.59 30.06 -5.79
N ARG A 456 -4.98 30.28 -4.52
CA ARG A 456 -6.15 31.07 -4.13
C ARG A 456 -6.03 31.58 -2.69
N SER A 457 -6.44 32.81 -2.45
CA SER A 457 -6.91 33.26 -1.13
C SER A 457 -8.33 32.73 -0.92
N LYS A 458 -8.66 32.27 0.30
CA LYS A 458 -10.04 31.88 0.66
C LYS A 458 -10.73 33.04 1.37
N GLU A 459 -10.89 34.14 0.63
CA GLU A 459 -11.69 35.30 1.06
C GLU A 459 -13.19 34.94 1.11
N GLU A 460 -13.62 34.08 0.19
CA GLU A 460 -14.89 33.36 0.28
C GLU A 460 -14.67 31.94 0.81
N VAL A 461 -15.53 31.50 1.73
CA VAL A 461 -15.61 30.10 2.12
C VAL A 461 -16.35 29.37 1.01
N GLU A 462 -15.67 28.44 0.32
CA GLU A 462 -16.30 27.60 -0.71
C GLU A 462 -17.40 26.73 -0.09
N ASP A 463 -18.65 27.18 -0.22
CA ASP A 463 -19.83 26.44 0.21
C ASP A 463 -20.09 25.28 -0.75
N TYR A 464 -19.42 24.15 -0.47
CA TYR A 464 -19.65 22.86 -1.10
C TYR A 464 -21.07 22.31 -0.85
N ARG A 465 -21.91 22.99 -0.05
CA ARG A 465 -23.32 22.66 0.23
C ARG A 465 -23.49 21.18 0.53
N TYR A 466 -22.76 20.66 1.51
CA TYR A 466 -22.81 19.24 1.86
C TYR A 466 -24.23 18.84 2.27
N PHE A 467 -24.78 17.83 1.60
CA PHE A 467 -26.02 17.16 2.00
C PHE A 467 -25.96 15.65 1.73
N PRO A 468 -26.71 14.82 2.49
CA PRO A 468 -26.74 13.37 2.30
C PRO A 468 -27.06 12.97 0.86
N GLU A 469 -26.31 12.02 0.31
CA GLU A 469 -26.51 11.48 -1.03
C GLU A 469 -27.85 10.72 -1.11
N PRO A 470 -28.92 11.27 -1.74
CA PRO A 470 -30.25 10.65 -1.73
C PRO A 470 -30.33 9.35 -2.52
N ASP A 471 -29.43 9.13 -3.49
CA ASP A 471 -29.42 7.93 -4.33
C ASP A 471 -28.75 6.74 -3.62
N LEU A 472 -28.14 6.95 -2.43
CA LEU A 472 -27.49 5.91 -1.62
C LEU A 472 -28.12 5.79 -0.23
N VAL A 473 -28.52 4.57 0.14
CA VAL A 473 -28.97 4.28 1.50
C VAL A 473 -27.82 4.42 2.52
N ALA A 474 -28.16 4.85 3.74
CA ALA A 474 -27.22 4.85 4.85
C ALA A 474 -26.67 3.43 5.12
N LEU A 475 -25.40 3.36 5.46
CA LEU A 475 -24.68 2.12 5.73
C LEU A 475 -24.65 1.83 7.24
N GLN A 476 -24.72 0.54 7.58
CA GLN A 476 -24.55 0.04 8.94
C GLN A 476 -23.44 -1.03 8.94
N PRO A 477 -22.18 -0.70 9.26
CA PRO A 477 -21.08 -1.65 9.33
C PRO A 477 -21.36 -2.72 10.41
N LYS A 478 -21.68 -3.94 9.98
CA LYS A 478 -21.98 -5.04 10.90
C LYS A 478 -20.78 -5.39 11.78
N ALA A 479 -20.98 -5.42 13.09
CA ALA A 479 -19.93 -5.72 14.07
C ALA A 479 -19.23 -7.06 13.80
N GLU A 480 -19.96 -8.08 13.32
CA GLU A 480 -19.39 -9.37 12.93
C GLU A 480 -18.43 -9.21 11.74
N ARG A 481 -18.78 -8.41 10.74
CA ARG A 481 -17.92 -8.16 9.57
C ARG A 481 -16.71 -7.31 9.93
N VAL A 482 -16.84 -6.35 10.86
CA VAL A 482 -15.70 -5.59 11.39
C VAL A 482 -14.75 -6.52 12.18
N ALA A 483 -15.29 -7.47 12.96
CA ALA A 483 -14.49 -8.48 13.66
C ALA A 483 -13.78 -9.46 12.68
N GLU A 484 -14.47 -9.92 11.64
CA GLU A 484 -13.86 -10.73 10.55
C GLU A 484 -12.71 -9.98 9.87
N LEU A 485 -12.90 -8.70 9.52
CA LEU A 485 -11.87 -7.87 8.88
C LEU A 485 -10.69 -7.61 9.84
N ARG A 486 -10.95 -7.43 11.14
CA ARG A 486 -9.90 -7.30 12.17
C ARG A 486 -9.10 -8.59 12.34
N ALA A 487 -9.75 -9.76 12.29
CA ALA A 487 -9.09 -11.07 12.37
C ALA A 487 -8.34 -11.47 11.09
N ALA A 488 -8.73 -10.93 9.93
CA ALA A 488 -8.06 -11.13 8.64
C ALA A 488 -6.93 -10.14 8.36
N LEU A 489 -6.77 -9.10 9.19
CA LEU A 489 -5.68 -8.13 9.09
C LEU A 489 -4.34 -8.83 9.44
N PRO A 490 -3.26 -8.65 8.63
CA PRO A 490 -1.95 -9.14 9.03
C PRO A 490 -1.42 -8.34 10.23
N GLU A 491 -0.52 -8.95 11.00
CA GLU A 491 0.34 -8.24 11.95
C GLU A 491 1.13 -7.14 11.23
N MET A 492 1.18 -5.92 11.79
CA MET A 492 1.79 -4.78 11.09
C MET A 492 3.32 -4.89 11.05
N PRO A 493 4.01 -4.26 10.06
CA PRO A 493 5.46 -4.40 9.88
C PRO A 493 6.27 -4.11 11.15
N THR A 494 5.88 -3.12 11.94
CA THR A 494 6.56 -2.74 13.19
C THR A 494 6.40 -3.80 14.29
N GLU A 495 5.20 -4.39 14.42
CA GLU A 495 4.89 -5.44 15.40
C GLU A 495 5.62 -6.73 15.02
N ARG A 496 5.48 -7.14 13.76
CA ARG A 496 6.13 -8.33 13.19
C ARG A 496 7.66 -8.25 13.25
N ARG A 497 8.23 -7.05 13.07
CA ARG A 497 9.67 -6.78 13.24
C ARG A 497 10.13 -7.02 14.68
N ALA A 498 9.43 -6.45 15.66
CA ALA A 498 9.73 -6.67 17.07
C ALA A 498 9.63 -8.17 17.43
N ARG A 499 8.55 -8.84 16.99
CA ARG A 499 8.36 -10.28 17.18
C ARG A 499 9.45 -11.12 16.53
N PHE A 500 9.96 -10.74 15.35
CA PHE A 500 11.04 -11.46 14.67
C PHE A 500 12.37 -11.35 15.43
N ILE A 501 12.64 -10.20 16.06
CA ILE A 501 13.82 -9.99 16.90
C ILE A 501 13.69 -10.80 18.19
N GLU A 502 12.57 -10.69 18.89
CA GLU A 502 12.32 -11.37 20.17
C GLU A 502 12.24 -12.91 20.02
N LYS A 503 11.39 -13.41 19.13
CA LYS A 503 11.07 -14.84 19.01
C LYS A 503 12.14 -15.66 18.27
N PHE A 504 12.80 -15.07 17.28
CA PHE A 504 13.78 -15.75 16.42
C PHE A 504 15.22 -15.26 16.63
N GLY A 505 15.43 -14.27 17.52
CA GLY A 505 16.75 -13.74 17.85
C GLY A 505 17.43 -13.01 16.69
N LEU A 506 16.67 -12.51 15.70
CA LEU A 506 17.24 -11.83 14.53
C LEU A 506 17.79 -10.44 14.87
N SER A 507 18.71 -9.94 14.04
CA SER A 507 19.13 -8.54 14.12
C SER A 507 18.05 -7.61 13.55
N GLU A 508 17.99 -6.38 14.06
CA GLU A 508 17.13 -5.29 13.53
C GLU A 508 17.27 -5.13 12.01
N TYR A 509 18.48 -5.31 11.48
CA TYR A 509 18.74 -5.26 10.03
C TYR A 509 18.06 -6.39 9.27
N ALA A 510 18.24 -7.65 9.71
CA ALA A 510 17.63 -8.81 9.06
C ALA A 510 16.09 -8.77 9.19
N ALA A 511 15.57 -8.48 10.38
CA ALA A 511 14.13 -8.39 10.63
C ALA A 511 13.48 -7.29 9.77
N ARG A 512 14.11 -6.11 9.64
CA ARG A 512 13.65 -5.01 8.78
C ARG A 512 13.62 -5.36 7.30
N ILE A 513 14.58 -6.14 6.79
CA ILE A 513 14.52 -6.64 5.40
C ILE A 513 13.35 -7.61 5.24
N LEU A 514 13.21 -8.58 6.16
CA LEU A 514 12.16 -9.59 6.06
C LEU A 514 10.74 -9.00 6.08
N VAL A 515 10.48 -7.97 6.89
CA VAL A 515 9.16 -7.31 6.92
C VAL A 515 8.95 -6.22 5.85
N SER A 516 9.94 -5.96 4.99
CA SER A 516 9.82 -4.91 3.94
C SER A 516 8.80 -5.24 2.85
N ASP A 517 8.49 -6.52 2.67
CA ASP A 517 7.36 -7.01 1.90
C ASP A 517 6.59 -8.07 2.72
N ARG A 518 5.26 -8.09 2.56
CA ARG A 518 4.43 -9.05 3.27
C ARG A 518 4.69 -10.48 2.81
N ALA A 519 4.85 -10.70 1.50
CA ALA A 519 5.07 -12.05 1.00
C ALA A 519 6.46 -12.59 1.37
N LEU A 520 7.48 -11.73 1.49
CA LEU A 520 8.80 -12.11 2.00
C LEU A 520 8.75 -12.52 3.48
N ALA A 521 7.98 -11.81 4.31
CA ALA A 521 7.76 -12.18 5.70
C ALA A 521 6.92 -13.46 5.85
N ASP A 522 5.85 -13.61 5.05
CA ASP A 522 5.01 -14.81 5.01
C ASP A 522 5.83 -16.04 4.55
N TYR A 523 6.70 -15.88 3.54
CA TYR A 523 7.65 -16.90 3.07
C TYR A 523 8.63 -17.31 4.17
N PHE A 524 9.23 -16.34 4.87
CA PHE A 524 10.18 -16.60 5.95
C PHE A 524 9.53 -17.41 7.09
N GLU A 525 8.33 -17.05 7.53
CA GLU A 525 7.66 -17.79 8.60
C GLU A 525 7.20 -19.19 8.18
N ALA A 526 6.80 -19.38 6.91
CA ALA A 526 6.54 -20.71 6.38
C ALA A 526 7.80 -21.60 6.40
N ALA A 527 8.95 -21.07 5.98
CA ALA A 527 10.23 -21.79 6.01
C ALA A 527 10.69 -22.11 7.45
N VAL A 528 10.55 -21.16 8.38
CA VAL A 528 10.84 -21.40 9.82
C VAL A 528 9.83 -22.38 10.44
N GLY A 529 8.59 -22.47 9.94
CA GLY A 529 7.64 -23.50 10.35
C GLY A 529 8.09 -24.93 10.04
N VAL A 530 8.90 -25.12 8.99
CA VAL A 530 9.45 -26.43 8.56
C VAL A 530 10.83 -26.73 9.15
N GLU A 531 11.57 -25.70 9.56
CA GLU A 531 12.89 -25.83 10.19
C GLU A 531 13.04 -24.81 11.35
N PRO A 532 12.34 -25.02 12.50
CA PRO A 532 12.26 -24.02 13.57
C PRO A 532 13.59 -23.76 14.26
N THR A 533 14.44 -24.79 14.34
CA THR A 533 15.77 -24.79 14.96
C THR A 533 16.78 -23.88 14.25
N SER A 534 16.63 -23.66 12.93
CA SER A 534 17.61 -22.92 12.14
C SER A 534 17.14 -21.52 11.70
N ALA A 535 16.21 -20.88 12.43
CA ALA A 535 15.56 -19.62 12.02
C ALA A 535 16.53 -18.49 11.60
N LYS A 536 17.69 -18.36 12.27
CA LYS A 536 18.76 -17.41 11.88
C LYS A 536 19.39 -17.75 10.53
N ALA A 537 19.60 -19.03 10.23
CA ALA A 537 20.09 -19.46 8.93
C ALA A 537 19.03 -19.24 7.84
N VAL A 538 17.76 -19.59 8.11
CA VAL A 538 16.64 -19.30 7.18
C VAL A 538 16.59 -17.80 6.87
N ALA A 539 16.71 -16.92 7.87
CA ALA A 539 16.76 -15.47 7.66
C ALA A 539 17.92 -15.03 6.76
N ASN A 540 19.11 -15.58 6.94
CA ASN A 540 20.27 -15.28 6.09
C ASN A 540 20.09 -15.76 4.63
N TRP A 541 19.51 -16.95 4.43
CA TRP A 541 19.23 -17.47 3.08
C TRP A 541 18.12 -16.68 2.37
N VAL A 542 17.08 -16.27 3.10
CA VAL A 542 16.00 -15.43 2.58
C VAL A 542 16.49 -14.01 2.26
N THR A 543 17.25 -13.37 3.17
CA THR A 543 17.73 -11.99 2.97
C THR A 543 18.91 -11.86 2.01
N GLY A 544 19.63 -12.95 1.72
CA GLY A 544 20.75 -13.01 0.78
C GLY A 544 20.39 -13.64 -0.58
N GLU A 545 20.37 -14.97 -0.64
CA GLU A 545 20.30 -15.71 -1.91
C GLU A 545 18.91 -15.59 -2.58
N LEU A 546 17.82 -15.64 -1.80
CA LEU A 546 16.45 -15.53 -2.33
C LEU A 546 16.14 -14.13 -2.86
N THR A 547 16.42 -13.08 -2.09
CA THR A 547 16.27 -11.67 -2.53
C THR A 547 17.17 -11.36 -3.73
N ALA A 548 18.40 -11.88 -3.79
CA ALA A 548 19.28 -11.71 -4.95
C ALA A 548 18.71 -12.39 -6.22
N ALA A 549 18.20 -13.61 -6.10
CA ALA A 549 17.58 -14.34 -7.20
C ALA A 549 16.27 -13.66 -7.68
N LEU A 550 15.41 -13.22 -6.74
CA LEU A 550 14.21 -12.45 -7.04
C LEU A 550 14.55 -11.13 -7.76
N LYS A 551 15.55 -10.39 -7.28
CA LYS A 551 15.99 -9.11 -7.88
C LYS A 551 16.55 -9.30 -9.29
N ARG A 552 17.31 -10.39 -9.54
CA ARG A 552 17.84 -10.73 -10.87
C ARG A 552 16.72 -11.08 -11.86
N ASP A 553 15.73 -11.85 -11.41
CA ASP A 553 14.61 -12.32 -12.24
C ASP A 553 13.44 -11.30 -12.34
N GLY A 554 13.53 -10.15 -11.63
CA GLY A 554 12.48 -9.12 -11.59
C GLY A 554 11.22 -9.50 -10.79
N GLY A 555 11.30 -10.53 -9.95
CA GLY A 555 10.18 -11.12 -9.22
C GLY A 555 9.96 -10.59 -7.80
N ASN A 556 8.91 -11.08 -7.15
CA ASN A 556 8.64 -10.93 -5.72
C ASN A 556 8.41 -12.30 -5.06
N ALA A 557 8.34 -12.36 -3.72
CA ALA A 557 8.28 -13.62 -2.99
C ALA A 557 7.04 -14.50 -3.31
N LYS A 558 5.94 -13.94 -3.84
CA LYS A 558 4.78 -14.74 -4.33
C LYS A 558 5.07 -15.47 -5.64
N GLY A 559 6.07 -15.02 -6.39
CA GLY A 559 6.57 -15.64 -7.61
C GLY A 559 7.92 -16.34 -7.43
N ALA A 560 8.31 -16.67 -6.20
CA ALA A 560 9.54 -17.41 -5.93
C ALA A 560 9.49 -18.81 -6.56
N ARG A 561 10.56 -19.20 -7.27
CA ARG A 561 10.68 -20.50 -7.94
C ARG A 561 11.00 -21.65 -6.99
N VAL A 562 11.55 -21.31 -5.83
CA VAL A 562 11.80 -22.20 -4.69
C VAL A 562 10.73 -21.91 -3.64
N ALA A 563 10.10 -22.96 -3.12
CA ALA A 563 9.09 -22.85 -2.08
C ALA A 563 9.73 -22.78 -0.67
N PRO A 564 9.04 -22.19 0.34
CA PRO A 564 9.54 -22.08 1.71
C PRO A 564 10.01 -23.42 2.30
N GLU A 565 9.27 -24.49 2.04
CA GLU A 565 9.52 -25.84 2.52
C GLU A 565 10.84 -26.40 1.93
N GLN A 566 11.07 -26.17 0.63
CA GLN A 566 12.28 -26.59 -0.06
C GLN A 566 13.51 -25.83 0.44
N LEU A 567 13.38 -24.53 0.72
CA LEU A 567 14.47 -23.76 1.32
C LEU A 567 14.77 -24.23 2.75
N ALA A 568 13.75 -24.55 3.53
CA ALA A 568 13.91 -25.09 4.88
C ALA A 568 14.64 -26.45 4.89
N VAL A 569 14.32 -27.35 3.94
CA VAL A 569 15.09 -28.60 3.76
C VAL A 569 16.54 -28.30 3.37
N LEU A 570 16.80 -27.39 2.43
CA LEU A 570 18.18 -27.01 2.06
C LEU A 570 18.96 -26.43 3.26
N VAL A 571 18.34 -25.58 4.08
CA VAL A 571 18.95 -25.04 5.31
C VAL A 571 19.26 -26.18 6.29
N ARG A 572 18.36 -27.15 6.44
CA ARG A 572 18.59 -28.35 7.28
C ARG A 572 19.74 -29.24 6.76
N LEU A 573 19.95 -29.33 5.45
CA LEU A 573 21.12 -30.03 4.89
C LEU A 573 22.46 -29.34 5.22
N VAL A 574 22.45 -28.02 5.36
CA VAL A 574 23.62 -27.24 5.79
C VAL A 574 23.82 -27.33 7.31
N SER A 575 22.76 -27.20 8.12
CA SER A 575 22.87 -27.25 9.58
C SER A 575 23.16 -28.65 10.14
N THR A 576 22.99 -29.70 9.33
CA THR A 576 23.38 -31.09 9.66
C THR A 576 24.71 -31.52 9.03
N GLU A 577 25.50 -30.58 8.48
CA GLU A 577 26.79 -30.83 7.77
C GLU A 577 26.73 -31.88 6.64
N LYS A 578 25.54 -32.23 6.14
CA LYS A 578 25.37 -33.08 4.95
C LYS A 578 25.86 -32.37 3.68
N VAL A 579 25.79 -31.04 3.62
CA VAL A 579 26.10 -30.23 2.43
C VAL A 579 26.80 -28.94 2.84
N SER A 580 27.94 -28.65 2.23
CA SER A 580 28.73 -27.46 2.59
C SER A 580 28.02 -26.18 2.11
N ALA A 581 28.23 -25.04 2.79
CA ALA A 581 27.57 -23.78 2.42
C ALA A 581 27.84 -23.35 0.96
N THR A 582 28.99 -23.74 0.38
CA THR A 582 29.31 -23.53 -1.04
C THR A 582 28.51 -24.48 -1.95
N ALA A 583 28.39 -25.75 -1.60
CA ALA A 583 27.59 -26.72 -2.34
C ALA A 583 26.09 -26.38 -2.28
N ALA A 584 25.58 -25.93 -1.12
CA ALA A 584 24.19 -25.53 -0.97
C ALA A 584 23.80 -24.35 -1.87
N ARG A 585 24.73 -23.42 -2.16
CA ARG A 585 24.49 -22.35 -3.15
C ARG A 585 24.35 -22.88 -4.58
N GLN A 586 25.10 -23.92 -4.93
CA GLN A 586 24.96 -24.58 -6.24
C GLN A 586 23.61 -25.30 -6.33
N VAL A 587 23.19 -25.97 -5.26
CA VAL A 587 21.87 -26.62 -5.14
C VAL A 587 20.75 -25.59 -5.26
N PHE A 588 20.77 -24.50 -4.48
CA PHE A 588 19.80 -23.40 -4.61
C PHE A 588 19.78 -22.80 -6.02
N GLY A 589 20.96 -22.59 -6.62
CA GLY A 589 21.11 -22.08 -7.97
C GLY A 589 20.55 -23.01 -9.05
N GLU A 590 20.41 -24.31 -8.78
CA GLU A 590 19.75 -25.27 -9.68
C GLU A 590 18.25 -25.39 -9.39
N MET A 591 17.84 -25.47 -8.12
CA MET A 591 16.44 -25.38 -7.70
C MET A 591 15.74 -24.14 -8.28
N TRP A 592 16.45 -23.01 -8.39
CA TRP A 592 15.93 -21.80 -9.00
C TRP A 592 15.74 -21.90 -10.53
N LYS A 593 16.50 -22.73 -11.24
CA LYS A 593 16.38 -22.89 -12.70
C LYS A 593 15.35 -23.93 -13.10
N SER A 594 15.48 -25.13 -12.53
CA SER A 594 14.78 -26.35 -12.95
C SER A 594 13.72 -26.82 -11.94
N GLY A 595 13.69 -26.24 -10.74
CA GLY A 595 12.84 -26.72 -9.63
C GLY A 595 13.41 -27.98 -9.00
N GLY A 596 12.53 -28.81 -8.43
CA GLY A 596 12.92 -30.11 -7.86
C GLY A 596 13.34 -30.08 -6.39
N ASP A 597 13.65 -31.25 -5.86
CA ASP A 597 13.96 -31.45 -4.44
C ASP A 597 15.46 -31.25 -4.13
N PRO A 598 15.83 -30.56 -3.03
CA PRO A 598 17.23 -30.32 -2.70
C PRO A 598 18.04 -31.58 -2.37
N GLU A 599 17.47 -32.61 -1.73
CA GLU A 599 18.20 -33.88 -1.49
C GLU A 599 18.43 -34.62 -2.81
N ALA A 600 17.44 -34.63 -3.71
CA ALA A 600 17.59 -35.19 -5.04
C ALA A 600 18.70 -34.49 -5.84
N ILE A 601 18.74 -33.15 -5.85
CA ILE A 601 19.76 -32.36 -6.55
C ILE A 601 21.16 -32.59 -5.94
N VAL A 602 21.27 -32.64 -4.60
CA VAL A 602 22.52 -32.98 -3.91
C VAL A 602 23.06 -34.34 -4.34
N ASN A 603 22.18 -35.35 -4.46
CA ASN A 603 22.55 -36.68 -4.90
C ASN A 603 22.95 -36.71 -6.40
N THR A 604 22.16 -36.08 -7.28
CA THR A 604 22.45 -36.02 -8.73
C THR A 604 23.75 -35.28 -9.06
N LEU A 605 24.06 -34.19 -8.34
CA LEU A 605 25.32 -33.46 -8.50
C LEU A 605 26.47 -34.06 -7.67
N GLY A 606 26.20 -35.08 -6.84
CA GLY A 606 27.16 -35.73 -5.96
C GLY A 606 27.75 -34.81 -4.89
N LEU A 607 26.99 -33.80 -4.45
CA LEU A 607 27.43 -32.68 -3.60
C LEU A 607 27.39 -32.96 -2.09
N ALA A 608 26.98 -34.18 -1.68
CA ALA A 608 27.01 -34.59 -0.29
C ALA A 608 28.45 -34.55 0.27
N GLN A 609 28.58 -34.10 1.51
CA GLN A 609 29.86 -34.11 2.23
C GLN A 609 30.27 -35.54 2.61
N THR A 610 31.58 -35.78 2.67
CA THR A 610 32.14 -37.04 3.18
C THR A 610 32.50 -36.91 4.65
N SER A 611 32.10 -37.91 5.44
CA SER A 611 32.51 -38.12 6.84
C SER A 611 33.65 -39.15 6.97
N ASP A 612 34.22 -39.61 5.86
CA ASP A 612 35.41 -40.48 5.85
C ASP A 612 36.65 -39.65 6.21
N GLU A 613 36.98 -39.61 7.50
CA GLU A 613 38.16 -38.92 8.02
C GLU A 613 39.47 -39.56 7.51
N GLY A 614 39.47 -40.84 7.10
CA GLY A 614 40.63 -41.51 6.51
C GLY A 614 40.96 -40.98 5.12
N ALA A 615 39.95 -40.80 4.27
CA ALA A 615 40.10 -40.14 2.97
C ALA A 615 40.52 -38.66 3.11
N ILE A 616 40.01 -37.95 4.13
CA ILE A 616 40.43 -36.57 4.42
C ILE A 616 41.90 -36.54 4.88
N ALA A 617 42.30 -37.43 5.78
CA ALA A 617 43.68 -37.53 6.27
C ALA A 617 44.68 -37.83 5.14
N ALA A 618 44.37 -38.76 4.24
CA ALA A 618 45.19 -39.02 3.06
C ALA A 618 45.37 -37.77 2.18
N ALA A 619 44.29 -37.03 1.91
CA ALA A 619 44.36 -35.79 1.13
C ALA A 619 45.13 -34.66 1.84
N VAL A 620 45.03 -34.57 3.18
CA VAL A 620 45.83 -33.67 4.01
C VAL A 620 47.32 -34.04 3.95
N ASP A 621 47.65 -35.32 4.10
CA ASP A 621 49.03 -35.83 4.06
C ASP A 621 49.71 -35.54 2.70
N GLU A 622 49.00 -35.70 1.59
CA GLU A 622 49.50 -35.32 0.25
C GLU A 622 49.69 -33.81 0.08
N VAL A 623 48.77 -32.98 0.60
CA VAL A 623 48.87 -31.52 0.52
C VAL A 623 50.01 -30.99 1.39
N ILE A 624 50.19 -31.54 2.59
CA ILE A 624 51.33 -31.24 3.48
C ILE A 624 52.65 -31.56 2.78
N LYS A 625 52.76 -32.76 2.18
CA LYS A 625 53.95 -33.18 1.41
C LYS A 625 54.24 -32.26 0.21
N ALA A 626 53.21 -31.72 -0.44
CA ALA A 626 53.35 -30.79 -1.55
C ALA A 626 53.69 -29.34 -1.13
N ASN A 627 53.50 -28.95 0.14
CA ASN A 627 53.64 -27.57 0.61
C ASN A 627 54.58 -27.43 1.83
N PRO A 628 55.83 -27.96 1.79
CA PRO A 628 56.70 -28.04 2.97
C PRO A 628 57.06 -26.67 3.58
N LYS A 629 57.07 -25.59 2.78
CA LYS A 629 57.29 -24.21 3.27
C LYS A 629 56.27 -23.80 4.34
N VAL A 630 55.00 -24.20 4.16
CA VAL A 630 53.91 -23.80 5.07
C VAL A 630 54.08 -24.44 6.46
N ILE A 631 54.55 -25.69 6.51
CA ILE A 631 54.91 -26.36 7.77
C ILE A 631 56.17 -25.73 8.39
N ALA A 632 57.17 -25.37 7.57
CA ALA A 632 58.37 -24.71 8.05
C ALA A 632 58.08 -23.30 8.65
N ASP A 633 57.07 -22.59 8.13
CA ASP A 633 56.63 -21.30 8.67
C ASP A 633 55.69 -21.45 9.87
N TYR A 634 54.85 -22.50 9.92
CA TYR A 634 54.12 -22.89 11.13
C TYR A 634 55.07 -23.15 12.31
N ARG A 635 56.14 -23.93 12.08
CA ARG A 635 57.18 -24.24 13.09
C ARG A 635 57.98 -23.02 13.58
N LYS A 636 57.89 -21.86 12.90
CA LYS A 636 58.45 -20.57 13.36
C LYS A 636 57.45 -19.76 14.22
N GLY A 637 56.31 -20.35 14.57
CA GLY A 637 55.26 -19.72 15.39
C GLY A 637 54.14 -19.03 14.61
N ASN A 638 54.10 -19.14 13.27
CA ASN A 638 53.00 -18.56 12.48
C ASN A 638 51.83 -19.56 12.32
N GLU A 639 50.99 -19.67 13.35
CA GLU A 639 49.82 -20.58 13.34
C GLU A 639 48.90 -20.38 12.13
N ARG A 640 48.73 -19.14 11.66
CA ARG A 640 47.89 -18.79 10.50
C ARG A 640 48.43 -19.33 9.17
N ALA A 641 49.66 -19.81 9.11
CA ALA A 641 50.19 -20.46 7.91
C ALA A 641 49.36 -21.70 7.52
N LEU A 642 48.90 -22.48 8.51
CA LEU A 642 48.14 -23.72 8.28
C LEU A 642 46.78 -23.49 7.61
N ASP A 643 46.14 -22.33 7.84
CA ASP A 643 44.85 -21.99 7.20
C ASP A 643 44.99 -21.93 5.66
N GLY A 644 46.19 -21.66 5.15
CA GLY A 644 46.51 -21.71 3.71
C GLY A 644 46.46 -23.11 3.09
N LEU A 645 46.56 -24.18 3.89
CA LEU A 645 46.47 -25.57 3.40
C LEU A 645 45.02 -26.04 3.21
N ILE A 646 44.05 -25.37 3.85
CA ILE A 646 42.62 -25.74 3.77
C ILE A 646 42.11 -25.65 2.33
N GLY A 647 42.49 -24.61 1.58
CA GLY A 647 42.10 -24.41 0.18
C GLY A 647 42.53 -25.55 -0.76
N PRO A 648 43.83 -25.91 -0.79
CA PRO A 648 44.32 -27.07 -1.55
C PRO A 648 43.66 -28.40 -1.18
N VAL A 649 43.42 -28.68 0.11
CA VAL A 649 42.70 -29.91 0.54
C VAL A 649 41.25 -29.89 0.06
N MET A 650 40.55 -28.77 0.23
CA MET A 650 39.18 -28.58 -0.29
C MET A 650 39.11 -28.79 -1.81
N GLY A 651 40.10 -28.30 -2.56
CA GLY A 651 40.22 -28.53 -4.01
C GLY A 651 40.38 -30.01 -4.36
N ARG A 652 41.31 -30.71 -3.69
CA ARG A 652 41.57 -32.15 -3.88
C ARG A 652 40.32 -32.99 -3.56
N MET A 653 39.62 -32.63 -2.49
CA MET A 653 38.35 -33.26 -2.05
C MET A 653 37.10 -32.74 -2.78
N LYS A 654 37.25 -31.94 -3.84
CA LYS A 654 36.15 -31.34 -4.64
C LYS A 654 35.06 -30.65 -3.80
N GLY A 655 35.45 -30.02 -2.69
CA GLY A 655 34.55 -29.31 -1.76
C GLY A 655 33.68 -30.19 -0.86
N LYS A 656 33.93 -31.51 -0.80
CA LYS A 656 33.11 -32.47 -0.03
C LYS A 656 33.56 -32.69 1.42
N ALA A 657 34.78 -32.34 1.79
CA ALA A 657 35.26 -32.49 3.16
C ALA A 657 34.84 -31.28 4.02
N SER A 658 34.49 -31.49 5.30
CA SER A 658 34.15 -30.39 6.21
C SER A 658 35.39 -29.57 6.54
N GLY A 659 35.33 -28.24 6.39
CA GLY A 659 36.48 -27.36 6.63
C GLY A 659 36.99 -27.39 8.08
N ALA A 660 36.10 -27.65 9.05
CA ALA A 660 36.47 -27.84 10.44
C ALA A 660 37.27 -29.13 10.65
N VAL A 661 36.83 -30.24 10.05
CA VAL A 661 37.51 -31.55 10.09
C VAL A 661 38.86 -31.48 9.38
N ILE A 662 38.93 -30.85 8.20
CA ILE A 662 40.19 -30.57 7.50
C ILE A 662 41.16 -29.80 8.41
N ARG A 663 40.72 -28.72 9.07
CA ARG A 663 41.57 -27.91 9.94
C ARG A 663 42.05 -28.69 11.17
N ARG A 664 41.18 -29.53 11.76
CA ARG A 664 41.53 -30.42 12.88
C ARG A 664 42.64 -31.40 12.48
N ILE A 665 42.46 -32.11 11.37
CA ILE A 665 43.41 -33.10 10.86
C ILE A 665 44.73 -32.46 10.39
N ILE A 666 44.69 -31.23 9.84
CA ILE A 666 45.92 -30.46 9.54
C ILE A 666 46.69 -30.13 10.82
N LEU A 667 46.03 -29.72 11.91
CA LEU A 667 46.69 -29.45 13.19
C LEU A 667 47.29 -30.72 13.79
N GLU A 668 46.52 -31.81 13.85
CA GLU A 668 46.96 -33.13 14.32
C GLU A 668 48.22 -33.58 13.54
N ARG A 669 48.17 -33.62 12.20
CA ARG A 669 49.30 -34.01 11.34
C ARG A 669 50.49 -33.04 11.34
N SER A 670 50.29 -31.78 11.71
CA SER A 670 51.38 -30.79 11.85
C SER A 670 52.06 -30.85 13.21
N ALA A 671 51.42 -31.44 14.22
CA ALA A 671 51.99 -31.71 15.54
C ALA A 671 52.66 -33.09 15.64
N GLU A 672 52.10 -34.12 14.97
CA GLU A 672 52.65 -35.49 14.97
C GLU A 672 53.98 -35.64 14.22
N ARG A 673 54.31 -34.73 13.29
CA ARG A 673 55.55 -34.81 12.50
C ARG A 673 56.66 -33.92 13.08
N PRO A 674 57.81 -34.49 13.50
CA PRO A 674 59.00 -33.73 13.87
C PRO A 674 59.70 -33.09 12.66
#